data_AF-A0A2V2LFR2-F1
#
_entry.id   AF-A0A2V2LFR2-F1
#
_cell.length_a   1.000
_cell.length_b   1.000
_cell.length_c   1.000
_cell.angle_alpha   90.00
_cell.angle_beta   90.00
_cell.angle_gamma   90.00
#
_symmetry.space_group_name_H-M   'P 1'
#
loop_
_entity.id
_entity.type
_entity.pdbx_description
1 polymer ?
#
loop_
_entity_poly.entity_id
_entity_poly.type
_entity_poly.pdbx_seq_one_letter_code
_entity_poly.pdbx_strand_id
1 'polypeptide(L)'
;MPRSLPILACLLIASLVGVAPTTATATASEKTNPAAVFCTDEGGAYDIESSPEGRRGICTLPDGRILDAWDHFRAGHTAEGPQPATDPADRIWLGGPILTMADGAIRAEALAVRNGLIARVGDAETVLALRGPRTEVIDLAGRTMVPGFVDAHGHVFMIGIQALSANLLPAPDGPVNDIPALQQVLRSFAETHPDRVADAGLILGFGYDDAQLAEQRHPTRDELDAVSTDLPVYVIHQSGHLGVANSRALELADITADTPDPSGGVIRRKADGSEPDGVLEENAANLVIGKLLGGLDEAANRALFRAGTELIASYGYTTAQEGRSIPAVARLMQSVASDEGLDIDVVTYPDVLVDRDFILQAAARDYTDRFRVGGAKLTIDGSPQGFTALRDRPYYKPPEGKRADYVGYASATGTQVFDAIDWAFANGVQILTHANGEGASDMLIAAIDTATRAHGPADRRPVLIHGQFLREDQVDAYHRLNVFPSLFPMHTFYWGDWHRDRTVGPALADNISPTGWVRARGMMFSSHHDAPVAFPDSMRILDATVTRRSRSGDIMGPDQRVDVMTALKSLTIWPAYQHFEEDRKGSLETGKLADLVILSEDPTAIDPEALDTIAVLETIKEGRTIYRADQREGLLDYRPRRDGTDPYAGFLRRLSAAHETQRARRALGRVPTSGDAQHSGACVARTLTDLVTASLVASIPARN
;
A
#
# COMPACT_ATOMS: atom_id res chain seq x y z
N MET A 1 -2.33 -62.07 5.57
CA MET A 1 -3.65 -62.76 5.62
C MET A 1 -4.60 -62.00 6.53
N PRO A 2 -5.93 -62.15 6.38
CA PRO A 2 -6.89 -61.09 6.77
C PRO A 2 -7.99 -61.55 7.75
N ARG A 3 -8.93 -60.64 8.08
CA ARG A 3 -10.38 -60.87 8.30
C ARG A 3 -11.08 -59.52 8.56
N SER A 4 -12.32 -59.23 8.13
CA SER A 4 -13.14 -59.67 6.97
C SER A 4 -14.50 -58.94 7.00
N LEU A 5 -15.08 -58.59 5.83
CA LEU A 5 -16.50 -58.18 5.72
C LEU A 5 -17.45 -59.39 5.89
N PRO A 6 -18.73 -59.13 6.24
CA PRO A 6 -19.85 -59.26 5.28
C PRO A 6 -20.67 -57.93 5.17
N ILE A 7 -21.43 -57.56 4.11
CA ILE A 7 -22.14 -58.23 2.99
C ILE A 7 -23.63 -58.58 3.27
N LEU A 8 -24.49 -58.23 2.27
CA LEU A 8 -25.94 -58.49 2.03
C LEU A 8 -26.92 -57.41 2.57
N ALA A 9 -27.79 -56.68 1.80
CA ALA A 9 -28.60 -56.90 0.57
C ALA A 9 -29.90 -57.72 0.80
N CYS A 10 -31.06 -57.56 0.10
CA CYS A 10 -31.58 -56.62 -0.94
C CYS A 10 -32.82 -55.84 -0.36
N LEU A 11 -33.87 -55.28 -1.01
CA LEU A 11 -34.50 -55.19 -2.37
C LEU A 11 -34.99 -53.72 -2.60
N LEU A 12 -35.35 -53.15 -3.77
CA LEU A 12 -35.82 -53.56 -5.12
C LEU A 12 -37.37 -53.51 -5.34
N ILE A 13 -37.85 -52.45 -6.03
CA ILE A 13 -39.03 -52.40 -6.95
C ILE A 13 -38.65 -51.46 -8.12
N ALA A 14 -39.12 -51.72 -9.35
CA ALA A 14 -38.80 -50.88 -10.52
C ALA A 14 -39.85 -50.96 -11.66
N SER A 15 -40.12 -49.83 -12.32
CA SER A 15 -40.68 -49.69 -13.68
C SER A 15 -40.52 -48.21 -14.13
N LEU A 16 -39.91 -47.81 -15.25
CA LEU A 16 -39.87 -48.23 -16.68
C LEU A 16 -40.91 -47.57 -17.61
N VAL A 17 -40.63 -46.34 -18.05
CA VAL A 17 -40.74 -45.83 -19.45
C VAL A 17 -39.65 -44.75 -19.61
N GLY A 18 -38.91 -44.57 -20.73
CA GLY A 18 -38.85 -45.41 -21.92
C GLY A 18 -38.59 -44.69 -23.26
N VAL A 19 -37.62 -43.77 -23.36
CA VAL A 19 -37.18 -43.14 -24.64
C VAL A 19 -35.65 -43.08 -24.73
N ALA A 20 -35.09 -43.18 -25.94
CA ALA A 20 -33.65 -43.32 -26.23
C ALA A 20 -32.92 -41.97 -26.41
N PRO A 21 -31.57 -41.93 -26.32
CA PRO A 21 -30.80 -40.68 -26.31
C PRO A 21 -30.43 -40.17 -27.72
N THR A 22 -30.31 -38.86 -27.85
CA THR A 22 -29.63 -38.19 -28.97
C THR A 22 -28.25 -37.67 -28.53
N THR A 23 -27.22 -37.92 -29.33
CA THR A 23 -25.87 -37.42 -29.10
C THR A 23 -25.75 -35.95 -29.51
N ALA A 24 -25.44 -35.08 -28.57
CA ALA A 24 -25.07 -33.69 -28.83
C ALA A 24 -23.57 -33.49 -28.54
N THR A 25 -22.76 -33.35 -29.60
CA THR A 25 -21.37 -32.91 -29.48
C THR A 25 -21.34 -31.42 -29.13
N ALA A 26 -20.73 -31.05 -28.00
CA ALA A 26 -20.55 -29.65 -27.64
C ALA A 26 -19.54 -28.97 -28.59
N THR A 27 -20.04 -28.20 -29.55
CA THR A 27 -19.24 -27.29 -30.36
C THR A 27 -18.92 -26.00 -29.59
N ALA A 28 -17.87 -25.29 -30.00
CA ALA A 28 -17.43 -24.07 -29.34
C ALA A 28 -18.51 -22.97 -29.35
N SER A 29 -18.48 -22.10 -28.33
CA SER A 29 -19.32 -20.91 -28.25
C SER A 29 -18.92 -19.91 -29.34
N GLU A 30 -19.77 -19.73 -30.35
CA GLU A 30 -19.64 -18.61 -31.29
C GLU A 30 -19.99 -17.30 -30.59
N LYS A 31 -19.17 -16.27 -30.82
CA LYS A 31 -19.48 -14.91 -30.35
C LYS A 31 -20.70 -14.40 -31.09
N THR A 32 -21.79 -14.10 -30.38
CA THR A 32 -23.00 -13.53 -30.97
C THR A 32 -22.69 -12.21 -31.67
N ASN A 33 -23.13 -12.08 -32.94
CA ASN A 33 -22.92 -10.87 -33.73
C ASN A 33 -23.78 -9.71 -33.17
N PRO A 34 -23.19 -8.61 -32.66
CA PRO A 34 -23.95 -7.51 -32.05
C PRO A 34 -24.97 -6.88 -33.01
N ALA A 35 -24.63 -6.76 -34.30
CA ALA A 35 -25.53 -6.23 -35.32
C ALA A 35 -26.73 -7.15 -35.62
N ALA A 36 -26.59 -8.46 -35.37
CA ALA A 36 -27.71 -9.40 -35.49
C ALA A 36 -28.64 -9.31 -34.27
N VAL A 37 -28.06 -9.24 -33.06
CA VAL A 37 -28.80 -9.10 -31.80
C VAL A 37 -29.63 -7.81 -31.80
N PHE A 38 -29.00 -6.68 -32.11
CA PHE A 38 -29.68 -5.38 -32.20
C PHE A 38 -30.83 -5.37 -33.24
N CYS A 39 -30.62 -6.01 -34.39
CA CYS A 39 -31.70 -6.18 -35.38
C CYS A 39 -32.90 -6.95 -34.81
N THR A 40 -32.65 -8.04 -34.08
CA THR A 40 -33.73 -8.85 -33.47
C THR A 40 -34.40 -8.16 -32.28
N ASP A 41 -33.67 -7.34 -31.53
CA ASP A 41 -34.21 -6.59 -30.38
C ASP A 41 -35.19 -5.50 -30.82
N GLU A 42 -34.97 -4.87 -31.98
CA GLU A 42 -35.96 -3.99 -32.64
C GLU A 42 -37.08 -4.76 -33.39
N GLY A 43 -37.15 -6.09 -33.23
CA GLY A 43 -38.14 -6.95 -33.88
C GLY A 43 -37.90 -7.21 -35.37
N GLY A 44 -36.72 -6.84 -35.89
CA GLY A 44 -36.31 -7.10 -37.26
C GLY A 44 -35.80 -8.52 -37.49
N ALA A 45 -35.79 -8.95 -38.76
CA ALA A 45 -35.20 -10.20 -39.20
C ALA A 45 -33.80 -9.97 -39.77
N TYR A 46 -32.79 -10.62 -39.18
CA TYR A 46 -31.40 -10.60 -39.66
C TYR A 46 -31.12 -11.75 -40.64
N ASP A 47 -30.44 -11.46 -41.76
CA ASP A 47 -29.95 -12.45 -42.73
C ASP A 47 -28.53 -12.07 -43.23
N ILE A 48 -27.85 -12.97 -43.94
CA ILE A 48 -26.51 -12.76 -44.51
C ILE A 48 -26.54 -12.86 -46.03
N GLU A 49 -26.62 -11.71 -46.69
CA GLU A 49 -26.48 -11.62 -48.14
C GLU A 49 -25.04 -11.92 -48.57
N SER A 50 -24.88 -12.62 -49.70
CA SER A 50 -23.58 -12.94 -50.29
C SER A 50 -23.50 -12.35 -51.70
N SER A 51 -22.61 -11.38 -51.90
CA SER A 51 -22.37 -10.68 -53.17
C SER A 51 -20.98 -11.02 -53.73
N PRO A 52 -20.65 -10.58 -54.97
CA PRO A 52 -19.28 -10.70 -55.50
C PRO A 52 -18.21 -9.96 -54.69
N GLU A 53 -18.61 -9.06 -53.80
CA GLU A 53 -17.75 -8.19 -53.00
C GLU A 53 -17.54 -8.72 -51.57
N GLY A 54 -18.35 -9.68 -51.11
CA GLY A 54 -18.24 -10.31 -49.80
C GLY A 54 -19.55 -10.86 -49.25
N ARG A 55 -19.59 -11.08 -47.93
CA ARG A 55 -20.82 -11.39 -47.18
C ARG A 55 -21.15 -10.22 -46.27
N ARG A 56 -22.39 -9.72 -46.31
CA ARG A 56 -22.87 -8.65 -45.43
C ARG A 56 -24.09 -9.08 -44.65
N GLY A 57 -24.24 -8.57 -43.43
CA GLY A 57 -25.46 -8.74 -42.66
C GLY A 57 -26.50 -7.71 -43.09
N ILE A 58 -27.74 -8.13 -43.30
CA ILE A 58 -28.87 -7.23 -43.58
C ILE A 58 -29.95 -7.42 -42.52
N CYS A 59 -30.53 -6.31 -42.09
CA CYS A 59 -31.65 -6.25 -41.15
C CYS A 59 -32.92 -5.82 -41.89
N THR A 60 -33.98 -6.62 -41.79
CA THR A 60 -35.32 -6.29 -42.32
C THR A 60 -36.22 -5.91 -41.16
N LEU A 61 -36.53 -4.62 -41.03
CA LEU A 61 -37.35 -4.08 -39.94
C LEU A 61 -38.85 -4.41 -40.11
N PRO A 62 -39.67 -4.35 -39.05
CA PRO A 62 -41.12 -4.63 -39.11
C PRO A 62 -41.92 -3.76 -40.10
N ASP A 63 -41.40 -2.60 -40.51
CA ASP A 63 -42.00 -1.71 -41.51
C ASP A 63 -41.60 -2.03 -42.96
N GLY A 64 -40.78 -3.08 -43.17
CA GLY A 64 -40.31 -3.53 -44.48
C GLY A 64 -39.05 -2.84 -44.99
N ARG A 65 -38.43 -1.93 -44.22
CA ARG A 65 -37.09 -1.39 -44.57
C ARG A 65 -36.02 -2.48 -44.44
N ILE A 66 -35.19 -2.61 -45.47
CA ILE A 66 -33.99 -3.45 -45.46
C ILE A 66 -32.78 -2.52 -45.35
N LEU A 67 -31.95 -2.74 -44.33
CA LEU A 67 -30.77 -1.94 -44.01
C LEU A 67 -29.55 -2.87 -43.88
N ASP A 68 -28.33 -2.37 -44.15
CA ASP A 68 -27.13 -3.10 -43.72
C ASP A 68 -27.13 -3.15 -42.18
N ALA A 69 -26.99 -4.34 -41.61
CA ALA A 69 -27.14 -4.55 -40.17
C ALA A 69 -26.04 -3.84 -39.36
N TRP A 70 -24.85 -3.68 -39.93
CA TRP A 70 -23.75 -2.97 -39.26
C TRP A 70 -23.88 -1.46 -39.39
N ASP A 71 -24.38 -0.93 -40.51
CA ASP A 71 -24.73 0.50 -40.60
C ASP A 71 -25.94 0.86 -39.74
N HIS A 72 -26.93 -0.03 -39.62
CA HIS A 72 -28.08 0.17 -38.74
C HIS A 72 -27.69 0.08 -37.25
N PHE A 73 -26.89 -0.92 -36.87
CA PHE A 73 -26.26 -1.00 -35.55
C PHE A 73 -25.45 0.27 -35.24
N ARG A 74 -24.64 0.74 -36.20
CA ARG A 74 -23.92 2.02 -36.06
C ARG A 74 -24.87 3.19 -35.90
N ALA A 75 -25.95 3.29 -36.68
CA ALA A 75 -26.91 4.40 -36.58
C ALA A 75 -27.65 4.44 -35.22
N GLY A 76 -27.97 3.27 -34.64
CA GLY A 76 -28.53 3.16 -33.29
C GLY A 76 -27.53 3.44 -32.16
N HIS A 77 -26.22 3.40 -32.44
CA HIS A 77 -25.15 3.62 -31.45
C HIS A 77 -24.28 4.86 -31.73
N THR A 78 -24.49 5.57 -32.85
CA THR A 78 -23.98 6.92 -33.05
C THR A 78 -24.71 7.82 -32.09
N ALA A 79 -23.99 8.28 -31.06
CA ALA A 79 -24.52 9.10 -30.00
C ALA A 79 -25.37 10.25 -30.55
N GLU A 80 -26.52 10.49 -29.91
CA GLU A 80 -27.24 11.75 -30.08
C GLU A 80 -26.27 12.91 -29.87
N GLY A 81 -26.38 13.96 -30.71
CA GLY A 81 -25.69 15.21 -30.46
C GLY A 81 -26.03 15.72 -29.06
N PRO A 82 -25.07 16.34 -28.34
CA PRO A 82 -25.10 16.45 -26.88
C PRO A 82 -26.42 17.05 -26.37
N GLN A 83 -27.26 16.20 -25.77
CA GLN A 83 -28.39 16.70 -24.97
C GLN A 83 -27.83 17.59 -23.86
N PRO A 84 -28.38 18.80 -23.64
CA PRO A 84 -27.91 19.66 -22.56
C PRO A 84 -28.18 18.98 -21.22
N ALA A 85 -27.12 18.72 -20.45
CA ALA A 85 -27.24 18.07 -19.15
C ALA A 85 -28.08 18.96 -18.21
N THR A 86 -29.30 18.51 -17.90
CA THR A 86 -30.32 19.33 -17.20
C THR A 86 -29.99 19.60 -15.73
N ASP A 87 -29.15 18.76 -15.12
CA ASP A 87 -28.71 18.91 -13.73
C ASP A 87 -27.34 19.61 -13.65
N PRO A 88 -27.25 20.77 -13.00
CA PRO A 88 -25.99 21.48 -12.78
C PRO A 88 -24.92 20.66 -12.04
N ALA A 89 -23.66 21.09 -12.18
CA ALA A 89 -22.56 20.61 -11.35
C ALA A 89 -22.71 21.06 -9.89
N ASP A 90 -22.19 20.26 -8.95
CA ASP A 90 -22.08 20.63 -7.53
C ASP A 90 -20.91 21.59 -7.31
N ARG A 91 -19.76 21.28 -7.90
CA ARG A 91 -18.51 22.04 -7.78
C ARG A 91 -17.82 22.16 -9.16
N ILE A 92 -17.23 23.31 -9.45
CA ILE A 92 -16.41 23.56 -10.65
C ILE A 92 -15.09 24.20 -10.20
N TRP A 93 -13.96 23.66 -10.67
CA TRP A 93 -12.64 24.26 -10.51
C TRP A 93 -12.15 24.82 -11.85
N LEU A 94 -11.45 25.96 -11.81
CA LEU A 94 -10.81 26.61 -12.95
C LEU A 94 -9.68 27.54 -12.46
N GLY A 95 -8.99 28.25 -13.36
CA GLY A 95 -8.05 29.31 -12.98
C GLY A 95 -6.65 28.83 -12.58
N GLY A 96 -6.32 27.58 -12.89
CA GLY A 96 -5.02 26.96 -12.69
C GLY A 96 -4.88 25.71 -13.56
N PRO A 97 -3.67 25.19 -13.78
CA PRO A 97 -3.44 24.05 -14.65
C PRO A 97 -4.06 22.76 -14.07
N ILE A 98 -4.85 22.06 -14.88
CA ILE A 98 -5.42 20.75 -14.53
C ILE A 98 -4.69 19.68 -15.35
N LEU A 99 -3.85 18.86 -14.73
CA LEU A 99 -3.12 17.76 -15.38
C LEU A 99 -3.96 16.49 -15.27
N THR A 100 -4.39 15.91 -16.39
CA THR A 100 -5.46 14.87 -16.37
C THR A 100 -4.94 13.44 -16.21
N MET A 101 -3.67 13.18 -16.53
CA MET A 101 -3.08 11.84 -16.68
C MET A 101 -3.74 10.94 -17.75
N ALA A 102 -4.73 11.41 -18.48
CA ALA A 102 -5.31 10.70 -19.62
C ALA A 102 -4.35 10.70 -20.82
N ASP A 103 -4.40 9.68 -21.68
CA ASP A 103 -3.56 9.58 -22.89
C ASP A 103 -3.98 10.54 -24.03
N GLY A 104 -5.17 11.16 -23.91
CA GLY A 104 -5.66 12.19 -24.83
C GLY A 104 -5.26 13.60 -24.39
N ALA A 105 -6.23 14.37 -23.89
CA ALA A 105 -6.01 15.74 -23.42
C ALA A 105 -5.32 15.75 -22.05
N ILE A 106 -3.98 15.69 -22.03
CA ILE A 106 -3.14 15.69 -20.81
C ILE A 106 -3.33 16.92 -19.91
N ARG A 107 -3.91 18.00 -20.43
CA ARG A 107 -4.22 19.25 -19.71
C ARG A 107 -5.65 19.71 -19.98
N ALA A 108 -6.25 20.36 -18.99
CA ALA A 108 -7.55 21.05 -19.07
C ALA A 108 -7.50 22.42 -18.38
N GLU A 109 -8.49 23.27 -18.68
CA GLU A 109 -8.65 24.62 -18.09
C GLU A 109 -9.65 24.62 -16.92
N ALA A 110 -10.61 23.71 -16.95
CA ALA A 110 -11.63 23.57 -15.92
C ALA A 110 -12.12 22.11 -15.76
N LEU A 111 -12.68 21.81 -14.59
CA LEU A 111 -13.27 20.51 -14.25
C LEU A 111 -14.54 20.72 -13.41
N ALA A 112 -15.62 20.02 -13.78
CA ALA A 112 -16.91 20.01 -13.09
C ALA A 112 -17.19 18.64 -12.46
N VAL A 113 -17.74 18.64 -11.24
CA VAL A 113 -18.13 17.44 -10.49
C VAL A 113 -19.62 17.47 -10.17
N ARG A 114 -20.27 16.31 -10.27
CA ARG A 114 -21.68 16.11 -9.87
C ARG A 114 -21.83 14.73 -9.24
N ASN A 115 -22.45 14.64 -8.06
CA ASN A 115 -22.64 13.40 -7.29
C ASN A 115 -21.34 12.59 -7.08
N GLY A 116 -20.21 13.30 -6.89
CA GLY A 116 -18.89 12.68 -6.69
C GLY A 116 -18.20 12.15 -7.94
N LEU A 117 -18.80 12.28 -9.12
CA LEU A 117 -18.21 11.93 -10.41
C LEU A 117 -17.80 13.17 -11.21
N ILE A 118 -16.75 13.06 -12.01
CA ILE A 118 -16.34 14.09 -12.97
C ILE A 118 -17.41 14.19 -14.05
N ALA A 119 -18.20 15.26 -14.03
CA ALA A 119 -19.29 15.51 -14.96
C ALA A 119 -18.80 16.08 -16.30
N ARG A 120 -17.71 16.84 -16.28
CA ARG A 120 -16.98 17.34 -17.46
C ARG A 120 -15.57 17.78 -17.06
N VAL A 121 -14.63 17.66 -17.99
CA VAL A 121 -13.28 18.21 -17.92
C VAL A 121 -12.90 18.70 -19.31
N GLY A 122 -12.17 19.82 -19.41
CA GLY A 122 -11.78 20.39 -20.70
C GLY A 122 -11.64 21.91 -20.67
N ASP A 123 -12.18 22.57 -21.69
CA ASP A 123 -12.22 24.02 -21.86
C ASP A 123 -13.11 24.71 -20.82
N ALA A 124 -12.74 25.92 -20.42
CA ALA A 124 -13.41 26.65 -19.35
C ALA A 124 -14.87 27.01 -19.71
N GLU A 125 -15.17 27.32 -20.98
CA GLU A 125 -16.51 27.72 -21.42
C GLU A 125 -17.52 26.56 -21.34
N THR A 126 -17.19 25.40 -21.92
CA THR A 126 -18.08 24.21 -21.90
C THR A 126 -18.27 23.68 -20.48
N VAL A 127 -17.24 23.76 -19.63
CA VAL A 127 -17.35 23.33 -18.22
C VAL A 127 -18.21 24.31 -17.41
N LEU A 128 -18.03 25.62 -17.59
CA LEU A 128 -18.84 26.65 -16.91
C LEU A 128 -20.31 26.65 -17.37
N ALA A 129 -20.63 26.12 -18.57
CA ALA A 129 -22.01 25.91 -19.01
C ALA A 129 -22.80 24.94 -18.10
N LEU A 130 -22.14 24.11 -17.28
CA LEU A 130 -22.77 23.26 -16.27
C LEU A 130 -23.06 23.99 -14.93
N ARG A 131 -22.77 25.28 -14.83
CA ARG A 131 -23.00 26.08 -13.60
C ARG A 131 -24.48 26.39 -13.40
N GLY A 132 -25.00 26.04 -12.23
CA GLY A 132 -26.33 26.42 -11.76
C GLY A 132 -26.31 27.28 -10.49
N PRO A 133 -27.49 27.63 -9.94
CA PRO A 133 -27.62 28.55 -8.80
C PRO A 133 -27.00 28.08 -7.47
N ARG A 134 -26.61 26.80 -7.36
CA ARG A 134 -25.98 26.21 -6.16
C ARG A 134 -24.55 25.72 -6.40
N THR A 135 -24.03 25.84 -7.63
CA THR A 135 -22.70 25.34 -7.98
C THR A 135 -21.61 26.18 -7.30
N GLU A 136 -20.77 25.53 -6.49
CA GLU A 136 -19.55 26.15 -5.97
C GLU A 136 -18.57 26.33 -7.14
N VAL A 137 -18.12 27.56 -7.38
CA VAL A 137 -17.12 27.87 -8.41
C VAL A 137 -15.84 28.28 -7.70
N ILE A 138 -14.79 27.50 -7.94
CA ILE A 138 -13.55 27.49 -7.16
C ILE A 138 -12.41 27.94 -8.07
N ASP A 139 -11.82 29.08 -7.76
CA ASP A 139 -10.60 29.54 -8.40
C ASP A 139 -9.38 28.82 -7.78
N LEU A 140 -8.61 28.13 -8.61
CA LEU A 140 -7.33 27.52 -8.24
C LEU A 140 -6.24 28.58 -8.01
N ALA A 141 -6.43 29.82 -8.49
CA ALA A 141 -5.49 30.93 -8.34
C ALA A 141 -4.05 30.57 -8.76
N GLY A 142 -3.92 29.91 -9.91
CA GLY A 142 -2.66 29.42 -10.48
C GLY A 142 -2.16 28.06 -9.97
N ARG A 143 -2.79 27.50 -8.94
CA ARG A 143 -2.44 26.17 -8.37
C ARG A 143 -2.82 25.03 -9.30
N THR A 144 -2.18 23.89 -9.13
CA THR A 144 -2.34 22.74 -10.04
C THR A 144 -3.31 21.72 -9.49
N MET A 145 -4.21 21.21 -10.33
CA MET A 145 -5.01 20.03 -10.03
C MET A 145 -4.41 18.79 -10.70
N VAL A 146 -4.32 17.69 -9.97
CA VAL A 146 -3.96 16.34 -10.46
C VAL A 146 -4.97 15.30 -9.94
N PRO A 147 -5.02 14.06 -10.46
CA PRO A 147 -5.81 12.99 -9.85
C PRO A 147 -5.36 12.68 -8.42
N GLY A 148 -6.27 12.16 -7.60
CA GLY A 148 -5.93 11.57 -6.31
C GLY A 148 -4.85 10.49 -6.44
N PHE A 149 -3.85 10.52 -5.57
CA PHE A 149 -2.77 9.53 -5.60
C PHE A 149 -3.28 8.17 -5.09
N VAL A 150 -2.73 7.11 -5.68
CA VAL A 150 -3.06 5.72 -5.36
C VAL A 150 -1.78 5.04 -4.87
N ASP A 151 -1.76 4.66 -3.60
CA ASP A 151 -0.62 3.96 -2.99
C ASP A 151 -0.44 2.57 -3.61
N ALA A 152 0.71 2.36 -4.26
CA ALA A 152 1.08 1.10 -4.86
C ALA A 152 1.74 0.12 -3.87
N HIS A 153 2.40 0.63 -2.84
CA HIS A 153 2.95 -0.14 -1.72
C HIS A 153 3.32 0.75 -0.51
N GLY A 154 2.45 0.70 0.50
CA GLY A 154 2.71 1.09 1.87
C GLY A 154 2.04 0.12 2.85
N HIS A 155 2.20 0.41 4.14
CA HIS A 155 1.56 -0.29 5.24
C HIS A 155 0.70 0.70 6.03
N VAL A 156 -0.48 1.08 5.50
CA VAL A 156 -1.31 2.15 6.06
C VAL A 156 -1.68 1.94 7.54
N PHE A 157 -1.76 0.69 8.04
CA PHE A 157 -1.93 0.46 9.47
C PHE A 157 -0.72 0.97 10.27
N MET A 158 0.49 0.70 9.77
CA MET A 158 1.77 1.02 10.41
C MET A 158 2.17 2.49 10.25
N ILE A 159 1.67 3.20 9.24
CA ILE A 159 1.72 4.67 9.16
C ILE A 159 1.06 5.31 10.40
N GLY A 160 0.10 4.61 11.03
CA GLY A 160 -0.47 5.00 12.32
C GLY A 160 0.55 5.18 13.45
N ILE A 161 1.61 4.36 13.49
CA ILE A 161 2.68 4.54 14.50
C ILE A 161 3.47 5.81 14.20
N GLN A 162 3.73 6.14 12.94
CA GLN A 162 4.35 7.43 12.59
C GLN A 162 3.44 8.59 13.05
N ALA A 163 2.16 8.59 12.67
CA ALA A 163 1.20 9.65 13.01
C ALA A 163 1.00 9.90 14.51
N LEU A 164 1.17 8.87 15.35
CA LEU A 164 0.96 8.94 16.80
C LEU A 164 2.26 8.98 17.63
N SER A 165 3.44 9.03 17.00
CA SER A 165 4.75 9.13 17.68
C SER A 165 5.42 10.48 17.49
N ALA A 166 6.46 10.77 18.26
CA ALA A 166 7.36 11.89 18.00
C ALA A 166 8.16 11.66 16.71
N ASN A 167 8.25 12.68 15.83
CA ASN A 167 9.00 12.58 14.57
C ASN A 167 10.51 12.59 14.80
N LEU A 168 11.14 11.42 14.78
CA LEU A 168 12.59 11.28 14.91
C LEU A 168 13.31 11.08 13.57
N LEU A 169 12.64 11.30 12.44
CA LEU A 169 13.29 11.23 11.13
C LEU A 169 14.41 12.28 11.02
N PRO A 170 15.51 11.97 10.30
CA PRO A 170 16.52 12.95 9.93
C PRO A 170 16.01 13.91 8.86
N ALA A 171 16.73 15.00 8.61
CA ALA A 171 16.34 15.99 7.61
C ALA A 171 16.26 15.36 6.21
N PRO A 172 15.35 15.81 5.32
CA PRO A 172 14.35 16.87 5.55
C PRO A 172 13.05 16.38 6.21
N ASP A 173 12.82 15.07 6.29
CA ASP A 173 11.56 14.47 6.71
C ASP A 173 11.26 14.62 8.22
N GLY A 174 12.29 14.90 9.01
CA GLY A 174 12.20 15.34 10.40
C GLY A 174 13.42 16.17 10.84
N PRO A 175 13.42 16.68 12.08
CA PRO A 175 14.46 17.60 12.55
C PRO A 175 15.67 16.91 13.20
N VAL A 176 15.68 15.57 13.31
CA VAL A 176 16.61 14.84 14.19
C VAL A 176 17.90 14.43 13.47
N ASN A 177 18.91 15.29 13.57
CA ASN A 177 20.23 15.08 12.96
C ASN A 177 21.34 14.85 14.00
N ASP A 178 21.01 14.91 15.29
CA ASP A 178 21.88 14.60 16.43
C ASP A 178 21.03 14.14 17.65
N ILE A 179 21.68 13.59 18.69
CA ILE A 179 21.00 13.08 19.89
C ILE A 179 20.38 14.23 20.73
N PRO A 180 21.00 15.41 20.90
CA PRO A 180 20.34 16.57 21.51
C PRO A 180 18.99 16.94 20.87
N ALA A 181 18.90 16.94 19.53
CA ALA A 181 17.66 17.17 18.79
C ALA A 181 16.64 16.04 19.04
N LEU A 182 17.07 14.77 19.02
CA LEU A 182 16.22 13.62 19.37
C LEU A 182 15.57 13.81 20.76
N GLN A 183 16.37 14.18 21.77
CA GLN A 183 15.85 14.44 23.11
C GLN A 183 14.91 15.65 23.16
N GLN A 184 15.21 16.73 22.43
CA GLN A 184 14.35 17.92 22.38
C GLN A 184 12.97 17.57 21.79
N VAL A 185 12.93 16.84 20.68
CA VAL A 185 11.69 16.41 20.03
C VAL A 185 10.84 15.55 20.95
N LEU A 186 11.43 14.58 21.67
CA LEU A 186 10.70 13.74 22.62
C LEU A 186 10.10 14.55 23.78
N ARG A 187 10.85 15.52 24.33
CA ARG A 187 10.34 16.43 25.38
C ARG A 187 9.19 17.30 24.84
N SER A 188 9.38 17.95 23.70
CA SER A 188 8.33 18.80 23.09
C SER A 188 7.10 18.02 22.62
N PHE A 189 7.24 16.75 22.23
CA PHE A 189 6.10 15.87 21.97
C PHE A 189 5.30 15.59 23.24
N ALA A 190 5.97 15.28 24.36
CA ALA A 190 5.29 15.07 25.64
C ALA A 190 4.66 16.35 26.22
N GLU A 191 5.22 17.52 25.92
CA GLU A 191 4.68 18.84 26.30
C GLU A 191 3.47 19.25 25.45
N THR A 192 3.47 18.97 24.14
CA THR A 192 2.37 19.35 23.22
C THR A 192 1.25 18.32 23.14
N HIS A 193 1.55 17.04 23.39
CA HIS A 193 0.59 15.93 23.32
C HIS A 193 0.44 15.18 24.66
N PRO A 194 0.19 15.87 25.80
CA PRO A 194 0.15 15.25 27.12
C PRO A 194 -0.94 14.17 27.23
N ASP A 195 -2.08 14.36 26.57
CA ASP A 195 -3.18 13.39 26.55
C ASP A 195 -2.78 12.09 25.82
N ARG A 196 -2.07 12.17 24.68
CA ARG A 196 -1.57 10.98 23.96
C ARG A 196 -0.57 10.20 24.82
N VAL A 197 0.35 10.91 25.50
CA VAL A 197 1.35 10.29 26.38
C VAL A 197 0.71 9.71 27.64
N ALA A 198 -0.36 10.32 28.16
CA ALA A 198 -1.12 9.78 29.29
C ALA A 198 -1.91 8.52 28.92
N ASP A 199 -2.58 8.49 27.76
CA ASP A 199 -3.33 7.34 27.27
C ASP A 199 -2.42 6.16 26.89
N ALA A 200 -1.28 6.43 26.25
CA ALA A 200 -0.28 5.39 25.94
C ALA A 200 0.56 4.96 27.15
N GLY A 201 0.67 5.81 28.18
CA GLY A 201 1.57 5.62 29.32
C GLY A 201 3.07 5.62 28.94
N LEU A 202 3.40 6.15 27.77
CA LEU A 202 4.67 5.97 27.06
C LEU A 202 4.99 7.20 26.20
N ILE A 203 6.24 7.65 26.22
CA ILE A 203 6.77 8.57 25.20
C ILE A 203 7.38 7.71 24.09
N LEU A 204 6.69 7.63 22.95
CA LEU A 204 7.13 6.88 21.78
C LEU A 204 7.64 7.84 20.69
N GLY A 205 8.83 7.57 20.16
CA GLY A 205 9.37 8.22 18.98
C GLY A 205 9.64 7.22 17.84
N PHE A 206 9.53 7.67 16.59
CA PHE A 206 9.78 6.84 15.42
C PHE A 206 10.70 7.55 14.42
N GLY A 207 11.66 6.81 13.85
CA GLY A 207 12.33 7.19 12.60
C GLY A 207 13.79 7.62 12.71
N TYR A 208 14.43 7.53 13.88
CA TYR A 208 15.84 7.90 14.00
C TYR A 208 16.72 6.92 13.19
N ASP A 209 17.80 7.41 12.58
CA ASP A 209 18.77 6.62 11.83
C ASP A 209 20.19 6.92 12.33
N ASP A 210 20.87 5.94 12.95
CA ASP A 210 22.18 6.17 13.57
C ASP A 210 23.29 6.49 12.55
N ALA A 211 23.13 6.09 11.29
CA ALA A 211 24.02 6.46 10.21
C ALA A 211 23.83 7.91 9.74
N GLN A 212 22.74 8.58 10.16
CA GLN A 212 22.44 9.98 9.83
C GLN A 212 22.57 10.93 11.04
N LEU A 213 22.69 10.40 12.26
CA LEU A 213 23.06 11.20 13.44
C LEU A 213 24.53 11.66 13.37
N ALA A 214 24.79 12.89 13.81
CA ALA A 214 26.13 13.48 13.87
C ALA A 214 27.13 12.65 14.73
N GLU A 215 26.63 11.94 15.74
CA GLU A 215 27.42 11.06 16.60
C GLU A 215 27.79 9.71 15.96
N GLN A 216 27.17 9.34 14.83
CA GLN A 216 27.38 8.06 14.11
C GLN A 216 27.24 6.83 15.02
N ARG A 217 26.23 6.86 15.90
CA ARG A 217 25.83 5.79 16.84
C ARG A 217 24.38 6.00 17.26
N HIS A 218 23.75 4.97 17.81
CA HIS A 218 22.44 5.10 18.46
C HIS A 218 22.54 5.99 19.73
N PRO A 219 21.43 6.62 20.14
CA PRO A 219 21.28 7.10 21.52
C PRO A 219 21.34 5.94 22.51
N THR A 220 21.63 6.25 23.77
CA THR A 220 21.68 5.29 24.88
C THR A 220 20.53 5.50 25.87
N ARG A 221 20.31 4.50 26.74
CA ARG A 221 19.38 4.52 27.87
C ARG A 221 19.55 5.77 28.72
N ASP A 222 20.77 6.08 29.12
CA ASP A 222 21.09 7.20 30.01
C ASP A 222 20.81 8.55 29.29
N GLU A 223 20.90 8.59 27.96
CA GLU A 223 20.49 9.75 27.14
C GLU A 223 18.97 9.86 26.94
N LEU A 224 18.21 8.77 27.07
CA LEU A 224 16.74 8.79 27.10
C LEU A 224 16.19 9.02 28.52
N ASP A 225 16.91 8.65 29.58
CA ASP A 225 16.58 9.02 30.96
C ASP A 225 16.64 10.55 31.15
N ALA A 226 17.45 11.26 30.35
CA ALA A 226 17.48 12.72 30.26
C ALA A 226 16.27 13.34 29.52
N VAL A 227 15.36 12.52 28.97
CA VAL A 227 14.02 12.93 28.50
C VAL A 227 12.99 12.73 29.62
N SER A 228 12.97 11.53 30.23
CA SER A 228 12.18 11.25 31.43
C SER A 228 12.74 10.05 32.19
N THR A 229 12.70 10.10 33.52
CA THR A 229 12.90 8.94 34.42
C THR A 229 11.58 8.32 34.89
N ASP A 230 10.48 9.07 34.80
CA ASP A 230 9.21 8.72 35.45
C ASP A 230 8.30 7.94 34.49
N LEU A 231 8.32 8.34 33.21
CA LEU A 231 7.67 7.65 32.11
C LEU A 231 8.66 6.74 31.38
N PRO A 232 8.21 5.60 30.84
CA PRO A 232 9.01 4.90 29.84
C PRO A 232 9.16 5.78 28.59
N VAL A 233 10.35 5.75 28.02
CA VAL A 233 10.69 6.37 26.73
C VAL A 233 11.23 5.26 25.84
N TYR A 234 10.68 5.13 24.64
CA TYR A 234 11.14 4.18 23.64
C TYR A 234 11.24 4.88 22.28
N VAL A 235 12.34 4.64 21.55
CA VAL A 235 12.53 5.16 20.20
C VAL A 235 12.74 4.03 19.20
N ILE A 236 11.91 3.99 18.17
CA ILE A 236 12.00 3.02 17.07
C ILE A 236 12.95 3.58 16.01
N HIS A 237 13.96 2.79 15.64
CA HIS A 237 14.89 3.11 14.55
C HIS A 237 14.15 3.07 13.20
N GLN A 238 14.56 3.85 12.19
CA GLN A 238 13.86 3.94 10.89
C GLN A 238 13.70 2.56 10.22
N SER A 239 14.64 1.63 10.43
CA SER A 239 14.52 0.26 9.91
C SER A 239 13.43 -0.60 10.58
N GLY A 240 12.88 -0.20 11.72
CA GLY A 240 11.98 -1.01 12.55
C GLY A 240 12.62 -2.27 13.20
N HIS A 241 13.87 -2.60 12.86
CA HIS A 241 14.61 -3.74 13.39
C HIS A 241 15.38 -3.44 14.69
N LEU A 242 15.45 -2.16 15.11
CA LEU A 242 16.12 -1.74 16.33
C LEU A 242 15.26 -0.74 17.11
N GLY A 243 15.51 -0.65 18.41
CA GLY A 243 15.01 0.44 19.24
C GLY A 243 15.93 0.75 20.40
N VAL A 244 15.68 1.88 21.07
CA VAL A 244 16.38 2.26 22.30
C VAL A 244 15.36 2.57 23.39
N ALA A 245 15.59 2.04 24.59
CA ALA A 245 14.73 2.15 25.75
C ALA A 245 15.44 2.88 26.90
N ASN A 246 14.74 3.79 27.60
CA ASN A 246 15.23 4.36 28.87
C ASN A 246 15.15 3.34 30.02
N SER A 247 15.71 3.68 31.19
CA SER A 247 15.73 2.77 32.35
C SER A 247 14.33 2.33 32.76
N ARG A 248 13.34 3.23 32.68
CA ARG A 248 11.95 2.95 33.03
C ARG A 248 11.26 1.99 32.06
N ALA A 249 11.56 2.09 30.76
CA ALA A 249 11.06 1.16 29.73
C ALA A 249 11.67 -0.24 29.87
N LEU A 250 12.98 -0.33 30.16
CA LEU A 250 13.66 -1.61 30.44
C LEU A 250 13.12 -2.29 31.70
N GLU A 251 12.87 -1.54 32.78
CA GLU A 251 12.25 -2.04 34.02
C GLU A 251 10.87 -2.65 33.74
N LEU A 252 9.99 -1.92 33.03
CA LEU A 252 8.66 -2.42 32.65
C LEU A 252 8.74 -3.64 31.72
N ALA A 253 9.80 -3.77 30.94
CA ALA A 253 10.08 -4.93 30.11
C ALA A 253 10.67 -6.14 30.88
N ASP A 254 10.97 -6.03 32.18
CA ASP A 254 11.72 -7.02 32.99
C ASP A 254 13.14 -7.30 32.42
N ILE A 255 13.78 -6.29 31.81
CA ILE A 255 15.16 -6.37 31.30
C ILE A 255 16.14 -5.89 32.36
N THR A 256 17.12 -6.74 32.71
CA THR A 256 18.14 -6.47 33.73
C THR A 256 19.55 -6.79 33.22
N ALA A 257 20.54 -6.61 34.09
CA ALA A 257 21.93 -7.01 33.85
C ALA A 257 22.14 -8.54 33.82
N ASP A 258 21.14 -9.33 34.20
CA ASP A 258 21.15 -10.81 34.19
C ASP A 258 20.31 -11.40 33.04
N THR A 259 19.48 -10.60 32.35
CA THR A 259 18.67 -11.07 31.21
C THR A 259 19.58 -11.48 30.05
N PRO A 260 19.54 -12.73 29.56
CA PRO A 260 20.33 -13.15 28.41
C PRO A 260 19.79 -12.57 27.10
N ASP A 261 20.62 -12.55 26.06
CA ASP A 261 20.18 -12.19 24.71
C ASP A 261 19.17 -13.22 24.17
N PRO A 262 18.06 -12.78 23.55
CA PRO A 262 17.08 -13.69 22.98
C PRO A 262 17.62 -14.34 21.69
N SER A 263 17.10 -15.53 21.35
CA SER A 263 17.44 -16.19 20.08
C SER A 263 17.09 -15.29 18.89
N GLY A 264 18.10 -14.84 18.15
CA GLY A 264 17.92 -13.91 17.03
C GLY A 264 17.69 -12.44 17.44
N GLY A 265 18.25 -12.00 18.56
CA GLY A 265 18.35 -10.58 18.93
C GLY A 265 19.49 -10.33 19.91
N VAL A 266 19.79 -9.06 20.18
CA VAL A 266 20.87 -8.64 21.10
C VAL A 266 20.39 -7.48 21.96
N ILE A 267 20.66 -7.56 23.26
CA ILE A 267 20.50 -6.44 24.20
C ILE A 267 21.91 -5.88 24.42
N ARG A 268 22.24 -4.72 23.83
CA ARG A 268 23.58 -4.14 23.96
C ARG A 268 23.86 -3.69 25.39
N ARG A 269 25.14 -3.71 25.76
CA ARG A 269 25.62 -3.58 27.15
C ARG A 269 26.68 -2.49 27.24
N LYS A 270 26.72 -1.81 28.39
CA LYS A 270 27.74 -0.79 28.67
C LYS A 270 29.14 -1.43 28.69
N ALA A 271 30.13 -0.68 28.23
CA ALA A 271 31.49 -1.19 28.01
C ALA A 271 32.22 -1.67 29.29
N ASP A 272 31.67 -1.40 30.47
CA ASP A 272 32.21 -1.71 31.79
C ASP A 272 31.43 -2.81 32.56
N GLY A 273 30.36 -3.40 32.00
CA GLY A 273 29.60 -4.44 32.69
C GLY A 273 28.53 -5.15 31.85
N SER A 274 27.63 -5.89 32.51
CA SER A 274 26.45 -6.51 31.88
C SER A 274 25.19 -5.64 31.95
N GLU A 275 25.29 -4.39 32.42
CA GLU A 275 24.17 -3.45 32.44
C GLU A 275 23.73 -3.13 31.00
N PRO A 276 22.43 -3.24 30.65
CA PRO A 276 21.92 -2.85 29.34
C PRO A 276 22.14 -1.35 29.07
N ASP A 277 22.71 -1.03 27.91
CA ASP A 277 22.99 0.35 27.47
C ASP A 277 21.77 1.05 26.85
N GLY A 278 20.67 0.32 26.68
CA GLY A 278 19.40 0.78 26.10
C GLY A 278 19.13 0.29 24.69
N VAL A 279 20.15 -0.06 23.91
CA VAL A 279 20.01 -0.41 22.50
C VAL A 279 19.63 -1.89 22.34
N LEU A 280 18.61 -2.13 21.53
CA LEU A 280 17.96 -3.42 21.36
C LEU A 280 17.91 -3.79 19.87
N GLU A 281 18.37 -4.99 19.53
CA GLU A 281 18.41 -5.50 18.15
C GLU A 281 17.42 -6.65 17.95
N GLU A 282 16.70 -6.62 16.82
CA GLU A 282 15.86 -7.69 16.31
C GLU A 282 14.90 -8.22 17.40
N ASN A 283 14.97 -9.50 17.78
CA ASN A 283 14.07 -10.07 18.78
C ASN A 283 14.19 -9.45 20.18
N ALA A 284 15.27 -8.72 20.50
CA ALA A 284 15.36 -7.95 21.74
C ALA A 284 14.51 -6.68 21.70
N ALA A 285 14.49 -5.97 20.55
CA ALA A 285 13.62 -4.82 20.35
C ALA A 285 12.14 -5.25 20.44
N ASN A 286 11.82 -6.36 19.76
CA ASN A 286 10.48 -6.94 19.68
C ASN A 286 9.91 -7.29 21.06
N LEU A 287 10.72 -7.93 21.90
CA LEU A 287 10.34 -8.31 23.27
C LEU A 287 10.02 -7.07 24.14
N VAL A 288 10.81 -6.00 24.03
CA VAL A 288 10.58 -4.77 24.81
C VAL A 288 9.37 -4.00 24.29
N ILE A 289 9.31 -3.69 22.98
CA ILE A 289 8.18 -2.92 22.43
C ILE A 289 6.85 -3.69 22.55
N GLY A 290 6.86 -5.01 22.40
CA GLY A 290 5.69 -5.87 22.61
C GLY A 290 5.22 -5.95 24.07
N LYS A 291 6.09 -5.65 25.03
CA LYS A 291 5.74 -5.57 26.44
C LYS A 291 5.24 -4.18 26.85
N LEU A 292 5.76 -3.13 26.22
CA LEU A 292 5.26 -1.76 26.36
C LEU A 292 3.89 -1.58 25.68
N LEU A 293 3.74 -2.09 24.45
CA LEU A 293 2.50 -2.04 23.65
C LEU A 293 1.56 -3.23 23.88
N GLY A 294 1.92 -4.20 24.74
CA GLY A 294 1.08 -5.34 25.07
C GLY A 294 -0.22 -4.99 25.82
N GLY A 295 -0.43 -3.71 26.14
CA GLY A 295 -1.67 -3.15 26.65
C GLY A 295 -2.57 -2.47 25.61
N LEU A 296 -2.15 -2.37 24.33
CA LEU A 296 -3.00 -1.81 23.27
C LEU A 296 -4.23 -2.70 23.07
N ASP A 297 -5.42 -2.16 23.36
CA ASP A 297 -6.67 -2.86 23.15
C ASP A 297 -7.19 -2.69 21.70
N GLU A 298 -8.41 -3.16 21.43
CA GLU A 298 -9.03 -2.97 20.11
C GLU A 298 -9.14 -1.48 19.75
N ALA A 299 -9.50 -0.61 20.70
CA ALA A 299 -9.68 0.82 20.44
C ALA A 299 -8.36 1.51 20.09
N ALA A 300 -7.27 1.17 20.76
CA ALA A 300 -5.94 1.69 20.43
C ALA A 300 -5.45 1.23 19.04
N ASN A 301 -5.72 -0.03 18.65
CA ASN A 301 -5.41 -0.53 17.31
C ASN A 301 -6.30 0.11 16.22
N ARG A 302 -7.58 0.39 16.51
CA ARG A 302 -8.47 1.16 15.62
C ARG A 302 -7.97 2.60 15.44
N ALA A 303 -7.53 3.24 16.53
CA ALA A 303 -6.97 4.61 16.49
C ALA A 303 -5.67 4.70 15.67
N LEU A 304 -4.78 3.71 15.78
CA LEU A 304 -3.60 3.59 14.91
C LEU A 304 -3.99 3.57 13.42
N PHE A 305 -4.90 2.68 13.03
CA PHE A 305 -5.35 2.60 11.64
C PHE A 305 -5.95 3.92 11.13
N ARG A 306 -6.77 4.60 11.97
CA ARG A 306 -7.29 5.94 11.64
C ARG A 306 -6.17 6.94 11.37
N ALA A 307 -5.27 7.12 12.33
CA ALA A 307 -4.17 8.07 12.21
C ALA A 307 -3.29 7.79 10.98
N GLY A 308 -3.13 6.52 10.60
CA GLY A 308 -2.48 6.10 9.36
C GLY A 308 -3.23 6.56 8.10
N THR A 309 -4.53 6.31 8.01
CA THR A 309 -5.37 6.79 6.88
C THR A 309 -5.45 8.31 6.80
N GLU A 310 -5.45 9.00 7.94
CA GLU A 310 -5.55 10.45 8.04
C GLU A 310 -4.21 11.14 7.71
N LEU A 311 -3.08 10.53 8.10
CA LEU A 311 -1.74 10.99 7.72
C LEU A 311 -1.45 10.79 6.23
N ILE A 312 -1.75 9.62 5.65
CA ILE A 312 -1.50 9.38 4.23
C ILE A 312 -2.40 10.27 3.34
N ALA A 313 -3.65 10.52 3.73
CA ALA A 313 -4.52 11.49 3.05
C ALA A 313 -3.96 12.92 3.01
N SER A 314 -3.09 13.30 3.97
CA SER A 314 -2.42 14.61 3.96
C SER A 314 -1.37 14.77 2.85
N TYR A 315 -0.86 13.67 2.30
CA TYR A 315 0.06 13.63 1.16
C TYR A 315 -0.65 13.35 -0.17
N GLY A 316 -1.96 13.57 -0.25
CA GLY A 316 -2.73 13.56 -1.50
C GLY A 316 -3.31 12.20 -1.91
N TYR A 317 -3.12 11.16 -1.09
CA TYR A 317 -3.66 9.84 -1.40
C TYR A 317 -5.17 9.79 -1.17
N THR A 318 -5.90 9.30 -2.18
CA THR A 318 -7.33 8.97 -2.05
C THR A 318 -7.57 7.46 -1.97
N THR A 319 -6.52 6.67 -2.22
CA THR A 319 -6.48 5.22 -2.07
C THR A 319 -5.17 4.82 -1.39
N ALA A 320 -5.25 4.09 -0.28
CA ALA A 320 -4.10 3.60 0.48
C ALA A 320 -4.01 2.06 0.44
N GLN A 321 -2.81 1.50 0.56
CA GLN A 321 -2.61 0.06 0.63
C GLN A 321 -2.18 -0.38 2.03
N GLU A 322 -2.66 -1.55 2.45
CA GLU A 322 -1.98 -2.35 3.47
C GLU A 322 -1.30 -3.53 2.77
N GLY A 323 -0.02 -3.31 2.42
CA GLY A 323 0.80 -4.17 1.58
C GLY A 323 1.17 -5.53 2.19
N ARG A 324 0.94 -5.76 3.49
CA ARG A 324 1.01 -7.09 4.11
C ARG A 324 0.20 -7.12 5.41
N SER A 325 -0.96 -7.78 5.38
CA SER A 325 -1.75 -8.03 6.59
C SER A 325 -1.79 -9.52 6.97
N ILE A 326 -2.38 -9.79 8.14
CA ILE A 326 -2.90 -11.11 8.51
C ILE A 326 -4.43 -11.00 8.73
N PRO A 327 -5.19 -12.11 8.77
CA PRO A 327 -6.65 -12.06 8.86
C PRO A 327 -7.22 -11.29 10.06
N ALA A 328 -6.49 -11.20 11.18
CA ALA A 328 -6.93 -10.39 12.33
C ALA A 328 -6.87 -8.88 12.04
N VAL A 329 -5.76 -8.39 11.49
CA VAL A 329 -5.59 -6.98 11.11
C VAL A 329 -6.53 -6.60 9.96
N ALA A 330 -6.69 -7.49 8.98
CA ALA A 330 -7.66 -7.30 7.89
C ALA A 330 -9.10 -7.14 8.41
N ARG A 331 -9.53 -7.97 9.37
CA ARG A 331 -10.86 -7.85 10.00
C ARG A 331 -11.02 -6.59 10.86
N LEU A 332 -9.95 -6.15 11.54
CA LEU A 332 -9.96 -4.89 12.30
C LEU A 332 -10.12 -3.67 11.38
N MET A 333 -9.37 -3.62 10.27
CA MET A 333 -9.51 -2.53 9.29
C MET A 333 -10.90 -2.53 8.65
N GLN A 334 -11.45 -3.72 8.37
CA GLN A 334 -12.83 -3.88 7.91
C GLN A 334 -13.86 -3.38 8.92
N SER A 335 -13.66 -3.61 10.23
CA SER A 335 -14.61 -3.14 11.24
C SER A 335 -14.49 -1.64 11.51
N VAL A 336 -13.32 -1.02 11.38
CA VAL A 336 -13.21 0.47 11.38
C VAL A 336 -13.95 1.08 10.19
N ALA A 337 -13.89 0.43 9.02
CA ALA A 337 -14.64 0.83 7.85
C ALA A 337 -16.17 0.75 8.07
N SER A 338 -16.70 -0.39 8.54
CA SER A 338 -18.14 -0.57 8.76
C SER A 338 -18.71 0.21 9.94
N ASP A 339 -17.99 0.27 11.06
CA ASP A 339 -18.53 0.76 12.33
C ASP A 339 -18.45 2.29 12.46
N GLU A 340 -17.52 2.92 11.75
CA GLU A 340 -17.07 4.30 12.01
C GLU A 340 -16.70 5.13 10.75
N GLY A 341 -16.51 4.47 9.60
CA GLY A 341 -16.21 5.08 8.29
C GLY A 341 -14.74 5.47 8.02
N LEU A 342 -14.37 5.50 6.74
CA LEU A 342 -13.08 5.99 6.22
C LEU A 342 -13.31 7.13 5.21
N ASP A 343 -12.36 8.06 5.12
CA ASP A 343 -12.35 9.16 4.14
C ASP A 343 -11.62 8.83 2.82
N ILE A 344 -10.85 7.72 2.80
CA ILE A 344 -10.12 7.20 1.63
C ILE A 344 -10.46 5.72 1.39
N ASP A 345 -10.24 5.25 0.17
CA ASP A 345 -10.35 3.81 -0.15
C ASP A 345 -9.12 3.05 0.41
N VAL A 346 -9.30 1.86 0.98
CA VAL A 346 -8.21 1.04 1.56
C VAL A 346 -8.26 -0.39 1.04
N VAL A 347 -7.18 -0.82 0.38
CA VAL A 347 -7.02 -2.19 -0.13
C VAL A 347 -5.92 -2.94 0.62
N THR A 348 -6.22 -4.14 1.14
CA THR A 348 -5.23 -4.96 1.86
C THR A 348 -4.90 -6.27 1.14
N TYR A 349 -3.66 -6.73 1.33
CA TYR A 349 -3.14 -7.98 0.79
C TYR A 349 -2.63 -8.89 1.93
N PRO A 350 -3.45 -9.83 2.43
CA PRO A 350 -3.06 -10.76 3.47
C PRO A 350 -1.97 -11.74 3.00
N ASP A 351 -1.19 -12.25 3.95
CA ASP A 351 -0.07 -13.16 3.66
C ASP A 351 -0.54 -14.56 3.20
N VAL A 352 -0.12 -14.94 1.99
CA VAL A 352 -0.44 -16.21 1.31
C VAL A 352 0.12 -17.46 2.00
N LEU A 353 1.04 -17.27 2.95
CA LEU A 353 1.63 -18.35 3.77
C LEU A 353 0.97 -18.47 5.15
N VAL A 354 0.01 -17.59 5.48
CA VAL A 354 -0.71 -17.59 6.77
C VAL A 354 -2.11 -18.18 6.64
N ASP A 355 -2.97 -17.64 5.77
CA ASP A 355 -4.36 -18.08 5.64
C ASP A 355 -4.90 -17.87 4.22
N ARG A 356 -4.93 -18.96 3.46
CA ARG A 356 -5.40 -19.00 2.06
C ARG A 356 -6.93 -19.05 1.96
N ASP A 357 -7.60 -19.66 2.92
CA ASP A 357 -9.05 -19.81 2.90
C ASP A 357 -9.73 -18.47 3.20
N PHE A 358 -9.16 -17.66 4.10
CA PHE A 358 -9.59 -16.27 4.30
C PHE A 358 -9.44 -15.44 3.04
N ILE A 359 -8.31 -15.55 2.32
CA ILE A 359 -8.09 -14.80 1.07
C ILE A 359 -9.15 -15.17 0.01
N LEU A 360 -9.44 -16.46 -0.18
CA LEU A 360 -10.47 -16.90 -1.14
C LEU A 360 -11.89 -16.46 -0.77
N GLN A 361 -12.18 -16.33 0.53
CA GLN A 361 -13.49 -15.90 1.01
C GLN A 361 -13.67 -14.36 0.99
N ALA A 362 -12.58 -13.60 1.10
CA ALA A 362 -12.63 -12.14 1.28
C ALA A 362 -12.17 -11.33 0.06
N ALA A 363 -11.40 -11.90 -0.88
CA ALA A 363 -10.84 -11.16 -2.01
C ALA A 363 -11.93 -10.62 -2.95
N ALA A 364 -11.91 -9.31 -3.21
CA ALA A 364 -12.93 -8.60 -3.96
C ALA A 364 -12.35 -7.51 -4.88
N ARG A 365 -13.06 -7.23 -5.98
CA ARG A 365 -12.79 -6.09 -6.86
C ARG A 365 -13.38 -4.79 -6.31
N ASP A 366 -14.62 -4.85 -5.85
CA ASP A 366 -15.32 -3.71 -5.25
C ASP A 366 -14.99 -3.51 -3.77
N TYR A 367 -15.17 -2.26 -3.32
CA TYR A 367 -15.07 -1.87 -1.93
C TYR A 367 -16.44 -1.97 -1.24
N THR A 368 -16.42 -2.45 0.00
CA THR A 368 -17.53 -2.29 0.95
C THR A 368 -17.10 -1.27 1.99
N ASP A 369 -17.87 -0.19 2.17
CA ASP A 369 -17.60 0.88 3.15
C ASP A 369 -16.16 1.45 3.09
N ARG A 370 -15.62 1.60 1.87
CA ARG A 370 -14.22 1.99 1.55
C ARG A 370 -13.14 0.92 1.74
N PHE A 371 -13.46 -0.29 2.17
CA PHE A 371 -12.47 -1.35 2.42
C PHE A 371 -12.62 -2.56 1.47
N ARG A 372 -11.49 -3.17 1.07
CA ARG A 372 -11.47 -4.49 0.41
C ARG A 372 -10.18 -5.28 0.66
N VAL A 373 -10.28 -6.61 0.59
CA VAL A 373 -9.11 -7.49 0.38
C VAL A 373 -8.86 -7.55 -1.13
N GLY A 374 -7.69 -7.09 -1.58
CA GLY A 374 -7.37 -6.98 -3.02
C GLY A 374 -6.83 -8.27 -3.65
N GLY A 375 -6.26 -9.16 -2.83
CA GLY A 375 -5.56 -10.36 -3.28
C GLY A 375 -4.67 -10.91 -2.16
N ALA A 376 -3.48 -11.40 -2.51
CA ALA A 376 -2.51 -11.96 -1.57
C ALA A 376 -1.14 -11.24 -1.62
N LYS A 377 -0.39 -11.24 -0.52
CA LYS A 377 1.04 -10.85 -0.45
C LYS A 377 1.92 -12.07 -0.25
N LEU A 378 3.07 -12.08 -0.93
CA LEU A 378 4.20 -12.99 -0.70
C LEU A 378 5.49 -12.19 -0.44
N THR A 379 6.42 -12.75 0.32
CA THR A 379 7.72 -12.14 0.63
C THR A 379 8.83 -13.15 0.42
N ILE A 380 9.66 -12.97 -0.61
CA ILE A 380 10.72 -13.93 -0.97
C ILE A 380 12.00 -13.70 -0.16
N ASP A 381 12.44 -12.46 0.02
CA ASP A 381 13.72 -12.10 0.66
C ASP A 381 13.59 -10.96 1.68
N GLY A 382 14.72 -10.38 2.11
CA GLY A 382 14.78 -9.28 3.08
C GLY A 382 14.96 -7.90 2.44
N SER A 383 15.73 -7.05 3.12
CA SER A 383 15.97 -5.65 2.77
C SER A 383 17.35 -5.41 2.09
N PRO A 384 17.42 -4.57 1.05
CA PRO A 384 18.63 -4.11 0.38
C PRO A 384 19.69 -3.51 1.33
N GLN A 385 19.26 -2.58 2.18
CA GLN A 385 20.09 -1.75 3.05
C GLN A 385 20.58 -2.52 4.29
N GLY A 386 19.77 -3.47 4.78
CA GLY A 386 20.11 -4.37 5.89
C GLY A 386 20.87 -5.63 5.48
N PHE A 387 21.33 -5.75 4.22
CA PHE A 387 22.07 -6.91 3.71
C PHE A 387 21.30 -8.26 3.79
N THR A 388 19.96 -8.23 3.66
CA THR A 388 19.12 -9.45 3.75
C THR A 388 18.32 -9.74 2.48
N ALA A 389 18.36 -8.87 1.46
CA ALA A 389 17.88 -9.19 0.12
C ALA A 389 18.70 -10.33 -0.53
N LEU A 390 18.05 -11.24 -1.26
CA LEU A 390 18.70 -12.42 -1.85
C LEU A 390 19.25 -12.09 -3.23
N ARG A 391 20.58 -11.95 -3.30
CA ARG A 391 21.32 -11.71 -4.53
C ARG A 391 21.71 -13.01 -5.24
N ASP A 392 22.01 -12.90 -6.53
CA ASP A 392 22.65 -13.96 -7.33
C ASP A 392 24.19 -13.94 -7.21
N ARG A 393 24.74 -12.92 -6.53
CA ARG A 393 26.17 -12.62 -6.38
C ARG A 393 26.48 -12.03 -4.99
N PRO A 394 27.71 -12.12 -4.47
CA PRO A 394 28.04 -11.57 -3.16
C PRO A 394 27.75 -10.07 -3.03
N TYR A 395 27.43 -9.62 -1.82
CA TYR A 395 27.41 -8.20 -1.47
C TYR A 395 28.80 -7.56 -1.65
N TYR A 396 28.83 -6.28 -2.06
CA TYR A 396 30.08 -5.58 -2.40
C TYR A 396 31.01 -5.41 -1.19
N LYS A 397 30.45 -5.08 -0.02
CA LYS A 397 31.10 -5.17 1.29
C LYS A 397 30.17 -5.95 2.22
N PRO A 398 30.31 -7.28 2.35
CA PRO A 398 29.48 -8.08 3.26
C PRO A 398 29.56 -7.53 4.70
N PRO A 399 28.47 -7.62 5.49
CA PRO A 399 28.45 -7.08 6.84
C PRO A 399 29.35 -7.91 7.77
N GLU A 400 29.72 -7.32 8.92
CA GLU A 400 30.70 -7.91 9.82
C GLU A 400 30.30 -9.32 10.31
N GLY A 401 31.29 -10.19 10.50
CA GLY A 401 31.11 -11.60 10.82
C GLY A 401 30.58 -12.47 9.67
N LYS A 402 30.13 -11.90 8.54
CA LYS A 402 29.82 -12.68 7.33
C LYS A 402 31.08 -12.92 6.48
N ARG A 403 30.99 -13.92 5.61
CA ARG A 403 32.04 -14.30 4.65
C ARG A 403 31.99 -13.43 3.40
N ALA A 404 33.10 -13.41 2.66
CA ALA A 404 33.22 -12.72 1.36
C ALA A 404 32.27 -13.26 0.26
N ASP A 405 31.67 -14.43 0.45
CA ASP A 405 30.70 -15.08 -0.46
C ASP A 405 29.23 -14.94 0.01
N TYR A 406 28.94 -14.03 0.94
CA TYR A 406 27.59 -13.80 1.46
C TYR A 406 26.69 -13.05 0.47
N VAL A 407 25.53 -13.63 0.17
CA VAL A 407 24.55 -13.17 -0.84
C VAL A 407 23.20 -12.72 -0.28
N GLY A 408 23.04 -12.63 1.05
CA GLY A 408 21.73 -12.54 1.69
C GLY A 408 21.03 -13.91 1.79
N TYR A 409 19.71 -13.93 1.95
CA TYR A 409 18.93 -15.17 2.10
C TYR A 409 17.44 -14.98 1.75
N ALA A 410 16.76 -16.08 1.46
CA ALA A 410 15.31 -16.08 1.28
C ALA A 410 14.57 -16.15 2.63
N SER A 411 13.53 -15.34 2.77
CA SER A 411 12.53 -15.39 3.85
C SER A 411 11.50 -16.52 3.64
N ALA A 412 11.26 -16.92 2.39
CA ALA A 412 10.41 -18.06 2.01
C ALA A 412 11.22 -19.10 1.23
N THR A 413 10.95 -20.39 1.46
CA THR A 413 11.62 -21.46 0.68
C THR A 413 11.12 -21.50 -0.76
N GLY A 414 11.95 -21.96 -1.70
CA GLY A 414 11.56 -22.11 -3.10
C GLY A 414 10.28 -22.93 -3.29
N THR A 415 10.06 -23.97 -2.47
CA THR A 415 8.80 -24.72 -2.46
C THR A 415 7.61 -23.86 -2.10
N GLN A 416 7.70 -23.02 -1.04
CA GLN A 416 6.63 -22.10 -0.65
C GLN A 416 6.37 -21.03 -1.72
N VAL A 417 7.41 -20.53 -2.40
CA VAL A 417 7.26 -19.53 -3.47
C VAL A 417 6.54 -20.12 -4.67
N PHE A 418 6.95 -21.30 -5.16
CA PHE A 418 6.28 -21.96 -6.28
C PHE A 418 4.84 -22.35 -5.93
N ASP A 419 4.61 -22.94 -4.75
CA ASP A 419 3.28 -23.36 -4.29
C ASP A 419 2.32 -22.17 -4.08
N ALA A 420 2.79 -21.04 -3.54
CA ALA A 420 1.97 -19.85 -3.37
C ALA A 420 1.62 -19.15 -4.70
N ILE A 421 2.57 -19.09 -5.64
CA ILE A 421 2.35 -18.50 -6.97
C ILE A 421 1.42 -19.40 -7.80
N ASP A 422 1.61 -20.72 -7.79
CA ASP A 422 0.73 -21.67 -8.46
C ASP A 422 -0.70 -21.61 -7.90
N TRP A 423 -0.85 -21.62 -6.58
CA TRP A 423 -2.13 -21.47 -5.90
C TRP A 423 -2.85 -20.17 -6.29
N ALA A 424 -2.14 -19.03 -6.33
CA ALA A 424 -2.74 -17.76 -6.72
C ALA A 424 -3.21 -17.78 -8.19
N PHE A 425 -2.41 -18.38 -9.08
CA PHE A 425 -2.72 -18.49 -10.51
C PHE A 425 -3.90 -19.45 -10.78
N ALA A 426 -3.98 -20.57 -10.05
CA ALA A 426 -5.06 -21.54 -10.12
C ALA A 426 -6.41 -20.95 -9.70
N ASN A 427 -6.41 -20.08 -8.68
CA ASN A 427 -7.62 -19.46 -8.14
C ASN A 427 -7.94 -18.07 -8.75
N GLY A 428 -7.10 -17.55 -9.65
CA GLY A 428 -7.28 -16.22 -10.24
C GLY A 428 -7.04 -15.04 -9.28
N VAL A 429 -6.41 -15.30 -8.14
CA VAL A 429 -6.12 -14.30 -7.09
C VAL A 429 -4.92 -13.45 -7.53
N GLN A 430 -5.04 -12.12 -7.44
CA GLN A 430 -3.89 -11.23 -7.64
C GLN A 430 -2.87 -11.45 -6.52
N ILE A 431 -1.59 -11.57 -6.89
CA ILE A 431 -0.49 -11.74 -5.93
C ILE A 431 0.56 -10.65 -6.08
N LEU A 432 0.82 -9.93 -4.98
CA LEU A 432 1.89 -8.95 -4.83
C LEU A 432 3.08 -9.65 -4.18
N THR A 433 4.24 -9.68 -4.84
CA THR A 433 5.40 -10.39 -4.34
C THR A 433 6.60 -9.48 -4.14
N HIS A 434 7.04 -9.36 -2.89
CA HIS A 434 8.31 -8.72 -2.53
C HIS A 434 9.46 -9.59 -3.00
N ALA A 435 10.30 -9.02 -3.87
CA ALA A 435 11.58 -9.57 -4.30
C ALA A 435 12.56 -8.40 -4.54
N ASN A 436 13.50 -8.22 -3.61
CA ASN A 436 14.44 -7.10 -3.65
C ASN A 436 15.72 -7.42 -4.45
N GLY A 437 16.34 -8.56 -4.17
CA GLY A 437 17.59 -8.98 -4.78
C GLY A 437 17.43 -9.73 -6.10
N GLU A 438 18.53 -9.86 -6.84
CA GLU A 438 18.57 -10.55 -8.13
C GLU A 438 18.07 -12.00 -8.03
N GLY A 439 18.52 -12.75 -7.02
CA GLY A 439 18.15 -14.16 -6.82
C GLY A 439 16.71 -14.35 -6.34
N ALA A 440 16.14 -13.38 -5.62
CA ALA A 440 14.72 -13.36 -5.30
C ALA A 440 13.87 -13.16 -6.57
N SER A 441 14.29 -12.25 -7.45
CA SER A 441 13.64 -12.03 -8.74
C SER A 441 13.71 -13.24 -9.66
N ASP A 442 14.86 -13.92 -9.75
CA ASP A 442 14.98 -15.16 -10.54
C ASP A 442 14.02 -16.25 -10.03
N MET A 443 13.82 -16.35 -8.72
CA MET A 443 12.88 -17.28 -8.11
C MET A 443 11.42 -16.94 -8.45
N LEU A 444 11.06 -15.64 -8.42
CA LEU A 444 9.73 -15.16 -8.80
C LEU A 444 9.44 -15.39 -10.29
N ILE A 445 10.39 -15.06 -11.16
CA ILE A 445 10.31 -15.27 -12.61
C ILE A 445 10.08 -16.75 -12.92
N ALA A 446 10.84 -17.65 -12.30
CA ALA A 446 10.71 -19.10 -12.53
C ALA A 446 9.38 -19.68 -12.02
N ALA A 447 8.87 -19.17 -10.89
CA ALA A 447 7.56 -19.55 -10.36
C ALA A 447 6.42 -19.07 -11.26
N ILE A 448 6.43 -17.79 -11.67
CA ILE A 448 5.41 -17.21 -12.54
C ILE A 448 5.42 -17.83 -13.93
N ASP A 449 6.58 -18.10 -14.52
CA ASP A 449 6.70 -18.79 -15.81
C ASP A 449 6.10 -20.22 -15.74
N THR A 450 6.35 -20.92 -14.63
CA THR A 450 5.79 -22.27 -14.39
C THR A 450 4.27 -22.23 -14.21
N ALA A 451 3.75 -21.32 -13.39
CA ALA A 451 2.32 -21.15 -13.17
C ALA A 451 1.58 -20.63 -14.42
N THR A 452 2.22 -19.80 -15.24
CA THR A 452 1.68 -19.35 -16.54
C THR A 452 1.58 -20.51 -17.53
N ARG A 453 2.57 -21.42 -17.54
CA ARG A 453 2.53 -22.66 -18.35
C ARG A 453 1.49 -23.67 -17.85
N ALA A 454 1.14 -23.67 -16.57
CA ALA A 454 0.12 -24.55 -15.99
C ALA A 454 -1.31 -24.01 -16.18
N HIS A 455 -1.55 -22.73 -15.87
CA HIS A 455 -2.89 -22.12 -15.75
C HIS A 455 -3.25 -21.15 -16.88
N GLY A 456 -2.41 -21.04 -17.91
CA GLY A 456 -2.63 -20.23 -19.11
C GLY A 456 -2.67 -18.71 -18.88
N PRO A 457 -2.82 -17.92 -19.96
CA PRO A 457 -2.93 -16.47 -19.87
C PRO A 457 -4.29 -16.03 -19.30
N ALA A 458 -4.27 -15.10 -18.34
CA ALA A 458 -5.44 -14.38 -17.84
C ALA A 458 -4.99 -13.05 -17.21
N ASP A 459 -5.90 -12.07 -17.07
CA ASP A 459 -5.61 -10.78 -16.44
C ASP A 459 -5.54 -10.89 -14.90
N ARG A 460 -4.46 -11.50 -14.42
CA ARG A 460 -4.17 -11.71 -12.98
C ARG A 460 -3.38 -10.55 -12.36
N ARG A 461 -2.77 -9.69 -13.19
CA ARG A 461 -1.82 -8.61 -12.85
C ARG A 461 -0.93 -8.97 -11.65
N PRO A 462 -0.13 -10.05 -11.73
CA PRO A 462 0.87 -10.36 -10.71
C PRO A 462 1.83 -9.17 -10.59
N VAL A 463 2.17 -8.79 -9.37
CA VAL A 463 2.93 -7.55 -9.11
C VAL A 463 4.28 -7.91 -8.47
N LEU A 464 5.37 -7.42 -9.05
CA LEU A 464 6.66 -7.34 -8.39
C LEU A 464 6.64 -6.12 -7.47
N ILE A 465 6.97 -6.31 -6.19
CA ILE A 465 7.17 -5.23 -5.22
C ILE A 465 8.67 -5.00 -5.01
N HIS A 466 9.06 -3.72 -4.96
CA HIS A 466 10.40 -3.16 -4.89
C HIS A 466 11.26 -3.33 -6.16
N GLY A 467 11.63 -4.56 -6.51
CA GLY A 467 12.56 -4.82 -7.62
C GLY A 467 13.91 -4.09 -7.48
N GLN A 468 14.45 -3.98 -6.25
CA GLN A 468 15.50 -2.99 -5.97
C GLN A 468 16.79 -3.21 -6.76
N PHE A 469 17.27 -4.44 -6.92
CA PHE A 469 18.53 -4.76 -7.60
C PHE A 469 18.34 -5.43 -8.96
N LEU A 470 17.20 -5.22 -9.64
CA LEU A 470 16.88 -5.87 -10.91
C LEU A 470 18.01 -5.81 -11.94
N ARG A 471 18.23 -6.93 -12.63
CA ARG A 471 19.02 -6.96 -13.88
C ARG A 471 18.14 -6.63 -15.07
N GLU A 472 18.72 -6.12 -16.15
CA GLU A 472 17.95 -5.79 -17.36
C GLU A 472 17.26 -7.03 -17.98
N ASP A 473 17.91 -8.20 -17.95
CA ASP A 473 17.31 -9.47 -18.41
C ASP A 473 16.09 -9.90 -17.57
N GLN A 474 16.00 -9.46 -16.32
CA GLN A 474 14.85 -9.69 -15.46
C GLN A 474 13.71 -8.76 -15.82
N VAL A 475 13.98 -7.51 -16.21
CA VAL A 475 12.95 -6.60 -16.75
C VAL A 475 12.34 -7.18 -18.04
N ASP A 476 13.17 -7.75 -18.94
CA ASP A 476 12.68 -8.48 -20.12
C ASP A 476 11.86 -9.73 -19.76
N ALA A 477 12.20 -10.42 -18.67
CA ALA A 477 11.41 -11.54 -18.17
C ALA A 477 10.06 -11.12 -17.59
N TYR A 478 10.02 -10.07 -16.76
CA TYR A 478 8.79 -9.54 -16.21
C TYR A 478 7.86 -8.96 -17.29
N HIS A 479 8.41 -8.31 -18.32
CA HIS A 479 7.65 -7.88 -19.50
C HIS A 479 6.98 -9.07 -20.20
N ARG A 480 7.76 -10.11 -20.53
CA ARG A 480 7.27 -11.33 -21.20
C ARG A 480 6.18 -12.06 -20.39
N LEU A 481 6.27 -12.01 -19.07
CA LEU A 481 5.35 -12.67 -18.14
C LEU A 481 4.16 -11.80 -17.71
N ASN A 482 4.02 -10.58 -18.27
CA ASN A 482 3.00 -9.60 -17.90
C ASN A 482 2.93 -9.34 -16.37
N VAL A 483 4.10 -9.20 -15.75
CA VAL A 483 4.24 -8.84 -14.34
C VAL A 483 4.36 -7.32 -14.23
N PHE A 484 3.52 -6.72 -13.39
CA PHE A 484 3.53 -5.28 -13.17
C PHE A 484 4.62 -4.90 -12.15
N PRO A 485 5.57 -4.01 -12.47
CA PRO A 485 6.59 -3.55 -11.53
C PRO A 485 6.10 -2.38 -10.67
N SER A 486 6.01 -2.62 -9.37
CA SER A 486 5.88 -1.59 -8.33
C SER A 486 7.26 -1.37 -7.72
N LEU A 487 7.88 -0.23 -8.05
CA LEU A 487 9.27 0.08 -7.76
C LEU A 487 9.39 1.11 -6.63
N PHE A 488 10.57 1.18 -6.02
CA PHE A 488 10.84 2.07 -4.88
C PHE A 488 11.95 3.12 -5.20
N PRO A 489 11.75 4.10 -6.10
CA PRO A 489 12.82 5.05 -6.46
C PRO A 489 13.40 5.87 -5.31
N MET A 490 12.64 6.11 -4.22
CA MET A 490 13.15 6.79 -3.02
C MET A 490 14.41 6.15 -2.42
N HIS A 491 14.69 4.87 -2.69
CA HIS A 491 15.98 4.28 -2.34
C HIS A 491 17.20 4.99 -2.95
N THR A 492 17.08 5.73 -4.07
CA THR A 492 18.18 6.59 -4.56
C THR A 492 18.49 7.68 -3.57
N PHE A 493 17.44 8.32 -3.01
CA PHE A 493 17.57 9.41 -2.05
C PHE A 493 18.11 8.93 -0.71
N TYR A 494 17.36 8.08 0.00
CA TYR A 494 17.70 7.68 1.37
C TYR A 494 18.92 6.76 1.44
N TRP A 495 19.10 5.86 0.47
CA TRP A 495 20.11 4.80 0.55
C TRP A 495 20.99 4.66 -0.70
N GLY A 496 20.93 5.57 -1.69
CA GLY A 496 21.72 5.47 -2.91
C GLY A 496 23.23 5.46 -2.63
N ASP A 497 23.69 6.40 -1.81
CA ASP A 497 25.07 6.47 -1.33
C ASP A 497 25.47 5.17 -0.56
N TRP A 498 24.59 4.65 0.28
CA TRP A 498 24.80 3.38 1.01
C TRP A 498 24.89 2.17 0.05
N HIS A 499 24.05 2.13 -0.99
CA HIS A 499 24.05 1.07 -1.99
C HIS A 499 25.31 1.11 -2.87
N ARG A 500 25.72 2.32 -3.30
CA ARG A 500 26.97 2.59 -4.03
C ARG A 500 28.20 2.20 -3.23
N ASP A 501 28.26 2.60 -1.95
CA ASP A 501 29.49 2.52 -1.18
C ASP A 501 29.59 1.27 -0.29
N ARG A 502 28.47 0.56 -0.04
CA ARG A 502 28.42 -0.64 0.83
C ARG A 502 27.77 -1.86 0.17
N THR A 503 26.52 -1.77 -0.32
CA THR A 503 25.74 -2.99 -0.60
C THR A 503 26.00 -3.62 -1.97
N VAL A 504 25.79 -2.89 -3.07
CA VAL A 504 25.91 -3.44 -4.45
C VAL A 504 27.16 -2.96 -5.18
N GLY A 505 27.76 -1.86 -4.72
CA GLY A 505 28.95 -1.28 -5.34
C GLY A 505 28.60 -0.29 -6.45
N PRO A 506 29.55 0.58 -6.87
CA PRO A 506 29.25 1.73 -7.71
C PRO A 506 28.64 1.35 -9.06
N ALA A 507 29.16 0.32 -9.73
CA ALA A 507 28.68 -0.12 -11.04
C ALA A 507 27.27 -0.77 -11.05
N LEU A 508 26.65 -0.98 -9.88
CA LEU A 508 25.30 -1.54 -9.77
C LEU A 508 24.32 -0.61 -9.04
N ALA A 509 24.81 0.39 -8.31
CA ALA A 509 23.96 1.37 -7.63
C ALA A 509 23.17 2.26 -8.60
N ASP A 510 23.72 2.53 -9.79
CA ASP A 510 23.00 3.23 -10.86
C ASP A 510 21.70 2.51 -11.28
N ASN A 511 21.69 1.17 -11.23
CA ASN A 511 20.60 0.36 -11.74
C ASN A 511 19.49 0.09 -10.70
N ILE A 512 19.55 0.70 -9.51
CA ILE A 512 18.57 0.42 -8.47
C ILE A 512 17.21 1.03 -8.80
N SER A 513 16.12 0.30 -8.55
CA SER A 513 14.75 0.68 -8.98
C SER A 513 14.71 1.16 -10.44
N PRO A 514 15.03 0.33 -11.46
CA PRO A 514 15.38 0.77 -12.81
C PRO A 514 14.17 1.20 -13.66
N THR A 515 13.62 2.36 -13.32
CA THR A 515 12.45 3.00 -13.96
C THR A 515 12.66 3.27 -15.46
N GLY A 516 13.86 3.66 -15.88
CA GLY A 516 14.20 3.89 -17.29
C GLY A 516 14.19 2.62 -18.13
N TRP A 517 14.79 1.53 -17.64
CA TRP A 517 14.75 0.22 -18.33
C TRP A 517 13.34 -0.32 -18.53
N VAL A 518 12.44 -0.09 -17.57
CA VAL A 518 11.02 -0.46 -17.67
C VAL A 518 10.32 0.41 -18.73
N ARG A 519 10.53 1.73 -18.71
CA ARG A 519 9.94 2.65 -19.71
C ARG A 519 10.48 2.47 -21.12
N ALA A 520 11.76 2.13 -21.28
CA ALA A 520 12.36 1.79 -22.58
C ALA A 520 11.67 0.59 -23.27
N ARG A 521 11.04 -0.29 -22.50
CA ARG A 521 10.25 -1.45 -22.97
C ARG A 521 8.77 -1.12 -23.20
N GLY A 522 8.36 0.14 -23.00
CA GLY A 522 6.98 0.60 -23.10
C GLY A 522 6.10 0.27 -21.88
N MET A 523 6.60 -0.53 -20.93
CA MET A 523 5.87 -1.01 -19.76
C MET A 523 5.42 0.12 -18.82
N MET A 524 4.25 -0.07 -18.20
CA MET A 524 3.82 0.73 -17.05
C MET A 524 4.59 0.31 -15.79
N PHE A 525 4.68 1.20 -14.81
CA PHE A 525 5.17 0.90 -13.46
C PHE A 525 4.42 1.76 -12.43
N SER A 526 4.55 1.45 -11.15
CA SER A 526 4.18 2.37 -10.07
C SER A 526 5.40 2.71 -9.22
N SER A 527 5.42 3.91 -8.65
CA SER A 527 6.41 4.29 -7.63
C SER A 527 5.72 4.30 -6.26
N HIS A 528 6.38 3.74 -5.25
CA HIS A 528 5.84 3.62 -3.89
C HIS A 528 6.79 4.16 -2.82
N HIS A 529 6.26 4.29 -1.59
CA HIS A 529 7.00 4.83 -0.42
C HIS A 529 7.29 3.80 0.69
N ASP A 530 6.62 2.64 0.68
CA ASP A 530 6.80 1.55 1.66
C ASP A 530 6.64 1.99 3.13
N ALA A 531 5.86 3.04 3.37
CA ALA A 531 5.78 3.65 4.70
C ALA A 531 5.23 2.63 5.71
N PRO A 532 5.87 2.47 6.89
CA PRO A 532 6.74 3.47 7.52
C PRO A 532 8.25 3.38 7.22
N VAL A 533 8.72 2.52 6.28
CA VAL A 533 10.16 2.36 5.96
C VAL A 533 10.78 3.66 5.45
N ALA A 534 10.07 4.37 4.59
CA ALA A 534 10.32 5.78 4.28
C ALA A 534 9.03 6.59 4.44
N PHE A 535 9.14 7.92 4.47
CA PHE A 535 8.00 8.79 4.77
C PHE A 535 7.02 8.84 3.58
N PRO A 536 5.67 8.84 3.80
CA PRO A 536 4.68 8.72 2.72
C PRO A 536 4.48 9.99 1.87
N ASP A 537 5.52 10.82 1.72
CA ASP A 537 5.47 12.06 0.95
C ASP A 537 5.45 11.76 -0.56
N SER A 538 4.32 12.03 -1.21
CA SER A 538 4.11 11.82 -2.64
C SER A 538 4.99 12.70 -3.53
N MET A 539 5.40 13.88 -3.06
CA MET A 539 6.28 14.79 -3.79
C MET A 539 7.75 14.37 -3.67
N ARG A 540 8.15 13.73 -2.55
CA ARG A 540 9.44 13.02 -2.48
C ARG A 540 9.49 11.76 -3.34
N ILE A 541 8.38 11.02 -3.51
CA ILE A 541 8.32 9.94 -4.52
C ILE A 541 8.49 10.52 -5.93
N LEU A 542 7.79 11.61 -6.24
CA LEU A 542 7.81 12.28 -7.54
C LEU A 542 9.23 12.76 -7.89
N ASP A 543 9.87 13.50 -6.98
CA ASP A 543 11.28 13.89 -7.06
C ASP A 543 12.19 12.68 -7.28
N ALA A 544 12.22 11.71 -6.35
CA ALA A 544 13.15 10.58 -6.45
C ALA A 544 12.94 9.73 -7.72
N THR A 545 11.74 9.72 -8.30
CA THR A 545 11.44 9.06 -9.59
C THR A 545 11.98 9.86 -10.78
N VAL A 546 11.97 11.20 -10.73
CA VAL A 546 12.38 12.10 -11.82
C VAL A 546 13.86 12.50 -11.76
N THR A 547 14.35 12.89 -10.58
CA THR A 547 15.71 13.41 -10.36
C THR A 547 16.71 12.30 -10.09
N ARG A 548 16.28 11.28 -9.34
CA ARG A 548 17.10 10.17 -8.82
C ARG A 548 18.32 10.64 -8.03
N ARG A 549 18.19 11.78 -7.34
CA ARG A 549 19.20 12.29 -6.42
C ARG A 549 19.43 11.33 -5.25
N SER A 550 20.64 11.39 -4.70
CA SER A 550 20.99 10.84 -3.39
C SER A 550 21.23 11.93 -2.36
N ARG A 551 21.33 11.57 -1.07
CA ARG A 551 21.61 12.51 0.03
C ARG A 551 22.95 13.27 -0.09
N SER A 552 23.92 12.76 -0.85
CA SER A 552 25.14 13.51 -1.21
C SER A 552 24.98 14.49 -2.39
N GLY A 553 23.82 14.51 -3.05
CA GLY A 553 23.55 15.28 -4.27
C GLY A 553 23.95 14.60 -5.58
N ASP A 554 24.50 13.39 -5.52
CA ASP A 554 24.83 12.57 -6.69
C ASP A 554 23.57 12.09 -7.45
N ILE A 555 23.69 11.69 -8.72
CA ILE A 555 22.58 11.17 -9.54
C ILE A 555 22.75 9.66 -9.71
N MET A 556 21.90 8.88 -9.06
CA MET A 556 21.96 7.41 -9.10
C MET A 556 21.35 6.90 -10.42
N GLY A 557 22.18 6.59 -11.41
CA GLY A 557 21.76 6.10 -12.72
C GLY A 557 20.98 7.12 -13.54
N PRO A 558 21.66 8.03 -14.25
CA PRO A 558 21.02 9.03 -15.11
C PRO A 558 20.06 8.42 -16.15
N ASP A 559 20.43 7.28 -16.75
CA ASP A 559 19.63 6.55 -17.75
C ASP A 559 18.35 5.91 -17.18
N GLN A 560 18.19 5.89 -15.85
CA GLN A 560 16.99 5.41 -15.18
C GLN A 560 15.98 6.53 -14.85
N ARG A 561 16.34 7.81 -15.06
CA ARG A 561 15.42 8.95 -14.87
C ARG A 561 14.25 8.88 -15.85
N VAL A 562 13.09 9.41 -15.44
CA VAL A 562 11.90 9.55 -16.30
C VAL A 562 11.39 10.99 -16.28
N ASP A 563 10.53 11.33 -17.23
CA ASP A 563 9.87 12.64 -17.25
C ASP A 563 8.79 12.75 -16.15
N VAL A 564 8.41 13.99 -15.81
CA VAL A 564 7.45 14.29 -14.74
C VAL A 564 6.05 13.72 -15.02
N MET A 565 5.59 13.66 -16.28
CA MET A 565 4.28 13.08 -16.59
C MET A 565 4.28 11.55 -16.45
N THR A 566 5.38 10.88 -16.83
CA THR A 566 5.60 9.46 -16.54
C THR A 566 5.61 9.20 -15.02
N ALA A 567 6.30 10.04 -14.24
CA ALA A 567 6.33 9.89 -12.79
C ALA A 567 4.96 10.16 -12.12
N LEU A 568 4.23 11.20 -12.54
CA LEU A 568 2.86 11.46 -12.07
C LEU A 568 1.90 10.31 -12.44
N LYS A 569 2.04 9.69 -13.62
CA LYS A 569 1.28 8.48 -13.97
C LYS A 569 1.60 7.29 -13.05
N SER A 570 2.85 7.13 -12.64
CA SER A 570 3.29 6.10 -11.68
C SER A 570 2.75 6.27 -10.25
N LEU A 571 2.14 7.42 -9.94
CA LEU A 571 1.46 7.77 -8.68
C LEU A 571 -0.08 7.77 -8.78
N THR A 572 -0.63 7.61 -10.00
CA THR A 572 -2.07 7.84 -10.27
C THR A 572 -2.69 6.72 -11.12
N ILE A 573 -2.71 6.84 -12.45
CA ILE A 573 -3.40 5.90 -13.36
C ILE A 573 -2.73 4.52 -13.43
N TRP A 574 -1.41 4.43 -13.27
CA TRP A 574 -0.70 3.15 -13.30
C TRP A 574 -0.86 2.32 -12.01
N PRO A 575 -0.81 2.89 -10.79
CA PRO A 575 -1.26 2.17 -9.60
C PRO A 575 -2.77 1.90 -9.57
N ALA A 576 -3.61 2.77 -10.15
CA ALA A 576 -5.02 2.40 -10.38
C ALA A 576 -5.15 1.14 -11.27
N TYR A 577 -4.34 1.03 -12.32
CA TYR A 577 -4.24 -0.20 -13.13
C TYR A 577 -3.68 -1.39 -12.32
N GLN A 578 -2.70 -1.19 -11.44
CA GLN A 578 -2.22 -2.23 -10.52
C GLN A 578 -3.37 -2.80 -9.68
N HIS A 579 -4.32 -1.97 -9.27
CA HIS A 579 -5.45 -2.35 -8.41
C HIS A 579 -6.70 -2.84 -9.15
N PHE A 580 -6.75 -2.78 -10.48
CA PHE A 580 -7.94 -3.00 -11.33
C PHE A 580 -9.03 -1.91 -11.16
N GLU A 581 -8.60 -0.65 -11.09
CA GLU A 581 -9.45 0.52 -10.85
C GLU A 581 -9.24 1.64 -11.88
N GLU A 582 -8.51 1.38 -12.97
CA GLU A 582 -8.17 2.35 -14.02
C GLU A 582 -9.40 2.97 -14.71
N ASP A 583 -10.50 2.23 -14.81
CA ASP A 583 -11.77 2.73 -15.36
C ASP A 583 -12.51 3.70 -14.42
N ARG A 584 -12.13 3.73 -13.13
CA ARG A 584 -12.85 4.45 -12.07
C ARG A 584 -12.08 5.62 -11.47
N LYS A 585 -10.75 5.58 -11.43
CA LYS A 585 -9.88 6.61 -10.80
C LYS A 585 -8.52 6.70 -11.49
N GLY A 586 -7.62 7.52 -10.94
CA GLY A 586 -6.24 7.67 -11.41
C GLY A 586 -6.06 8.61 -12.62
N SER A 587 -7.13 9.01 -13.31
CA SER A 587 -7.12 10.07 -14.31
C SER A 587 -8.37 10.95 -14.22
N LEU A 588 -8.23 12.20 -14.65
CA LEU A 588 -9.32 13.17 -14.70
C LEU A 588 -10.06 13.04 -16.03
N GLU A 589 -11.03 12.12 -16.07
CA GLU A 589 -11.84 11.82 -17.25
C GLU A 589 -13.33 11.79 -16.89
N THR A 590 -14.20 12.14 -17.84
CA THR A 590 -15.65 12.24 -17.59
C THR A 590 -16.23 10.87 -17.24
N GLY A 591 -16.97 10.79 -16.13
CA GLY A 591 -17.53 9.55 -15.58
C GLY A 591 -16.69 8.90 -14.47
N LYS A 592 -15.40 9.26 -14.33
CA LYS A 592 -14.55 8.75 -13.23
C LYS A 592 -14.86 9.44 -11.90
N LEU A 593 -14.43 8.82 -10.80
CA LEU A 593 -14.51 9.37 -9.45
C LEU A 593 -13.76 10.70 -9.39
N ALA A 594 -14.36 11.70 -8.74
CA ALA A 594 -13.74 13.01 -8.51
C ALA A 594 -12.73 12.97 -7.34
N ASP A 595 -11.78 12.06 -7.44
CA ASP A 595 -10.62 11.94 -6.57
C ASP A 595 -9.54 12.89 -7.11
N LEU A 596 -9.25 13.97 -6.38
CA LEU A 596 -8.44 15.11 -6.85
C LEU A 596 -7.43 15.53 -5.77
N VAL A 597 -6.29 16.07 -6.22
CA VAL A 597 -5.30 16.76 -5.38
C VAL A 597 -5.03 18.15 -5.95
N ILE A 598 -4.94 19.14 -5.06
CA ILE A 598 -4.44 20.48 -5.39
C ILE A 598 -3.02 20.61 -4.86
N LEU A 599 -2.07 20.89 -5.76
CA LEU A 599 -0.65 21.14 -5.48
C LEU A 599 -0.34 22.64 -5.49
N SER A 600 0.70 23.07 -4.77
CA SER A 600 1.12 24.47 -4.71
C SER A 600 1.56 25.04 -6.06
N GLU A 601 2.20 24.22 -6.89
CA GLU A 601 2.83 24.60 -8.16
C GLU A 601 2.56 23.53 -9.23
N ASP A 602 2.94 23.78 -10.49
CA ASP A 602 2.80 22.81 -11.59
C ASP A 602 4.09 22.00 -11.71
N PRO A 603 4.09 20.69 -11.37
CA PRO A 603 5.30 19.86 -11.41
C PRO A 603 5.98 19.85 -12.79
N THR A 604 5.24 20.12 -13.87
CA THR A 604 5.74 20.12 -15.24
C THR A 604 6.19 21.50 -15.74
N ALA A 605 6.14 22.54 -14.89
CA ALA A 605 6.53 23.91 -15.23
C ALA A 605 7.58 24.53 -14.28
N ILE A 606 8.00 23.81 -13.23
CA ILE A 606 9.11 24.21 -12.35
C ILE A 606 10.44 23.52 -12.75
N ASP A 607 11.53 23.83 -12.05
CA ASP A 607 12.76 23.05 -12.13
C ASP A 607 12.52 21.64 -11.52
N PRO A 608 12.81 20.53 -12.21
CA PRO A 608 12.69 19.18 -11.65
C PRO A 608 13.45 18.98 -10.33
N GLU A 609 14.54 19.72 -10.12
CA GLU A 609 15.36 19.66 -8.91
C GLU A 609 14.73 20.43 -7.71
N ALA A 610 13.47 20.87 -7.84
CA ALA A 610 12.63 21.47 -6.78
C ALA A 610 11.27 20.75 -6.60
N LEU A 611 11.07 19.56 -7.21
CA LEU A 611 9.82 18.79 -7.13
C LEU A 611 9.43 18.42 -5.69
N ASP A 612 10.40 18.22 -4.80
CA ASP A 612 10.17 17.89 -3.40
C ASP A 612 9.76 19.08 -2.52
N THR A 613 9.79 20.31 -3.06
CA THR A 613 9.30 21.51 -2.37
C THR A 613 7.82 21.82 -2.65
N ILE A 614 7.19 21.08 -3.56
CA ILE A 614 5.76 21.20 -3.84
C ILE A 614 4.96 20.74 -2.62
N ALA A 615 3.95 21.52 -2.22
CA ALA A 615 3.05 21.16 -1.13
C ALA A 615 1.71 20.63 -1.65
N VAL A 616 1.21 19.54 -1.06
CA VAL A 616 -0.21 19.15 -1.17
C VAL A 616 -1.04 20.14 -0.36
N LEU A 617 -1.84 20.95 -1.06
CA LEU A 617 -2.66 22.01 -0.46
C LEU A 617 -4.07 21.56 -0.11
N GLU A 618 -4.64 20.63 -0.89
CA GLU A 618 -5.99 20.07 -0.67
C GLU A 618 -6.08 18.65 -1.26
N THR A 619 -6.63 17.69 -0.50
CA THR A 619 -6.95 16.33 -0.98
C THR A 619 -8.47 16.15 -0.98
N ILE A 620 -9.01 15.56 -2.04
CA ILE A 620 -10.44 15.52 -2.33
C ILE A 620 -10.82 14.09 -2.72
N LYS A 621 -11.76 13.48 -1.99
CA LYS A 621 -12.38 12.19 -2.33
C LYS A 621 -13.76 12.45 -2.92
N GLU A 622 -14.05 11.98 -4.13
CA GLU A 622 -15.37 12.14 -4.78
C GLU A 622 -15.95 13.58 -4.66
N GLY A 623 -15.13 14.58 -4.99
CA GLY A 623 -15.48 16.00 -4.94
C GLY A 623 -15.56 16.62 -3.54
N ARG A 624 -15.46 15.80 -2.47
CA ARG A 624 -15.49 16.22 -1.08
C ARG A 624 -14.06 16.32 -0.56
N THR A 625 -13.65 17.53 -0.19
CA THR A 625 -12.37 17.79 0.48
C THR A 625 -12.26 16.95 1.76
N ILE A 626 -11.18 16.18 1.91
CA ILE A 626 -10.85 15.41 3.12
C ILE A 626 -9.66 16.03 3.88
N TYR A 627 -8.71 16.63 3.16
CA TYR A 627 -7.53 17.30 3.72
C TYR A 627 -7.31 18.69 3.10
N ARG A 628 -6.67 19.59 3.87
CA ARG A 628 -6.06 20.85 3.43
C ARG A 628 -4.85 21.19 4.30
N ALA A 629 -3.88 21.90 3.73
CA ALA A 629 -2.70 22.37 4.45
C ALA A 629 -3.00 23.43 5.53
N ASP A 630 -4.04 24.25 5.34
CA ASP A 630 -4.41 25.38 6.23
C ASP A 630 -5.03 24.98 7.59
N GLN A 631 -5.13 23.67 7.88
CA GLN A 631 -5.65 23.15 9.15
C GLN A 631 -4.74 22.05 9.73
N ARG A 632 -3.41 22.16 9.52
CA ARG A 632 -2.40 21.20 9.98
C ARG A 632 -1.20 21.95 10.58
N GLU A 633 -0.76 21.56 11.78
CA GLU A 633 0.33 22.25 12.52
C GLU A 633 1.66 21.47 12.53
N GLY A 634 1.99 20.74 11.45
CA GLY A 634 3.27 20.04 11.35
C GLY A 634 3.23 18.77 10.50
N LEU A 635 4.36 18.06 10.41
CA LEU A 635 4.53 16.88 9.55
C LEU A 635 3.85 15.60 10.06
N LEU A 636 3.34 15.56 11.30
CA LEU A 636 2.56 14.42 11.83
C LEU A 636 1.20 14.84 12.43
N ASP A 637 0.92 16.14 12.50
CA ASP A 637 -0.16 16.68 13.31
C ASP A 637 -1.55 16.47 12.69
N TYR A 638 -2.54 16.34 13.58
CA TYR A 638 -3.87 15.81 13.29
C TYR A 638 -4.95 16.88 13.04
N ARG A 639 -6.07 16.47 12.44
CA ARG A 639 -7.21 17.32 12.06
C ARG A 639 -8.50 16.84 12.76
N PRO A 640 -9.10 17.61 13.69
CA PRO A 640 -10.42 17.29 14.24
C PRO A 640 -11.46 17.06 13.14
N ARG A 641 -12.43 16.16 13.37
CA ARG A 641 -13.47 15.82 12.38
C ARG A 641 -14.33 17.04 12.05
N ARG A 642 -14.90 17.03 10.84
CA ARG A 642 -15.70 18.13 10.26
C ARG A 642 -17.01 18.45 10.99
N ASP A 643 -17.46 17.56 11.86
CA ASP A 643 -18.61 17.76 12.77
C ASP A 643 -18.22 18.47 14.08
N GLY A 644 -16.95 18.84 14.25
CA GLY A 644 -16.40 19.42 15.47
C GLY A 644 -16.08 18.38 16.55
N THR A 645 -16.19 17.07 16.24
CA THR A 645 -15.70 16.03 17.14
C THR A 645 -14.18 15.87 16.97
N ASP A 646 -13.47 16.05 18.06
CA ASP A 646 -12.22 15.32 18.22
C ASP A 646 -12.60 13.85 18.51
N PRO A 647 -12.18 12.86 17.68
CA PRO A 647 -12.45 11.46 17.94
C PRO A 647 -11.79 10.98 19.24
N TYR A 648 -10.65 11.56 19.63
CA TYR A 648 -9.95 11.22 20.88
C TYR A 648 -10.71 11.73 22.11
N ALA A 649 -11.42 12.87 22.03
CA ALA A 649 -12.34 13.33 23.07
C ALA A 649 -13.55 12.40 23.30
N GLY A 650 -13.80 11.40 22.45
CA GLY A 650 -14.75 10.31 22.73
C GLY A 650 -14.15 9.21 23.63
N PHE A 651 -12.84 8.96 23.48
CA PHE A 651 -12.03 7.96 24.17
C PHE A 651 -11.61 8.47 25.57
N LEU A 652 -11.00 9.65 25.65
CA LEU A 652 -10.57 10.34 26.88
C LEU A 652 -11.69 10.42 27.93
N ARG A 653 -12.93 10.73 27.50
CA ARG A 653 -14.11 10.83 28.38
C ARG A 653 -14.59 9.50 28.98
N ARG A 654 -14.08 8.35 28.55
CA ARG A 654 -14.41 7.02 29.13
C ARG A 654 -13.29 6.46 30.01
N LEU A 655 -12.04 6.83 29.77
CA LEU A 655 -10.88 6.36 30.57
C LEU A 655 -10.85 6.89 32.01
N SER A 656 -11.53 8.02 32.28
CA SER A 656 -11.80 8.54 33.63
C SER A 656 -12.45 7.50 34.59
N ALA A 657 -13.30 6.60 34.07
CA ALA A 657 -13.98 5.58 34.88
C ALA A 657 -13.22 4.23 34.96
N ALA A 658 -12.38 3.91 33.98
CA ALA A 658 -11.69 2.62 33.91
C ALA A 658 -10.49 2.53 34.88
N HIS A 659 -9.76 3.64 35.06
CA HIS A 659 -8.52 3.67 35.83
C HIS A 659 -8.68 3.36 37.34
N GLU A 660 -9.79 3.79 37.96
CA GLU A 660 -10.09 3.41 39.35
C GLU A 660 -10.33 1.90 39.49
N THR A 661 -11.03 1.31 38.51
CA THR A 661 -11.41 -0.11 38.52
C THR A 661 -10.20 -1.03 38.32
N GLN A 662 -9.23 -0.65 37.48
CA GLN A 662 -7.99 -1.41 37.29
C GLN A 662 -7.07 -1.36 38.52
N ARG A 663 -6.96 -0.21 39.21
CA ARG A 663 -6.20 -0.10 40.47
C ARG A 663 -6.71 -1.08 41.53
N ALA A 664 -8.02 -1.24 41.66
CA ALA A 664 -8.62 -2.18 42.62
C ALA A 664 -8.28 -3.66 42.29
N ARG A 665 -8.19 -4.04 41.01
CA ARG A 665 -7.91 -5.43 40.61
C ARG A 665 -6.45 -5.86 40.80
N ARG A 666 -5.48 -4.94 40.68
CA ARG A 666 -4.05 -5.27 40.90
C ARG A 666 -3.71 -5.65 42.35
N ALA A 667 -4.62 -5.45 43.30
CA ALA A 667 -4.46 -5.86 44.70
C ALA A 667 -4.64 -7.38 44.97
N LEU A 668 -5.08 -8.17 43.98
CA LEU A 668 -5.55 -9.56 44.20
C LEU A 668 -4.95 -10.61 43.25
N GLY A 669 -3.64 -10.86 43.40
CA GLY A 669 -3.02 -12.15 43.05
C GLY A 669 -2.62 -12.40 41.58
N ARG A 670 -1.43 -13.00 41.38
CA ARG A 670 -0.95 -13.56 40.11
C ARG A 670 -0.89 -15.09 40.20
N VAL A 671 -1.09 -15.76 39.07
CA VAL A 671 -0.73 -17.18 38.83
C VAL A 671 0.02 -17.21 37.49
N PRO A 672 1.15 -17.94 37.37
CA PRO A 672 1.95 -17.97 36.14
C PRO A 672 1.52 -19.06 35.16
N THR A 673 1.81 -18.86 33.88
CA THR A 673 1.81 -19.88 32.82
C THR A 673 3.08 -19.74 31.97
N SER A 674 3.52 -20.84 31.37
CA SER A 674 4.77 -20.95 30.60
C SER A 674 4.52 -21.60 29.24
N GLY A 675 5.23 -21.18 28.20
CA GLY A 675 5.23 -21.84 26.90
C GLY A 675 6.18 -21.17 25.91
N ASP A 676 7.16 -21.91 25.42
CA ASP A 676 8.11 -21.45 24.40
C ASP A 676 7.49 -21.45 22.99
N ALA A 677 7.94 -20.53 22.14
CA ALA A 677 7.74 -20.59 20.70
C ALA A 677 9.03 -20.18 19.97
N GLN A 678 9.47 -20.97 18.99
CA GLN A 678 10.64 -20.66 18.14
C GLN A 678 10.16 -20.16 16.77
N HIS A 679 10.52 -18.92 16.40
CA HIS A 679 10.30 -18.43 15.03
C HIS A 679 11.51 -17.68 14.46
N SER A 680 11.64 -17.74 13.14
CA SER A 680 12.74 -17.20 12.34
C SER A 680 12.50 -15.76 11.92
N GLY A 681 13.54 -14.93 12.01
CA GLY A 681 13.49 -13.51 11.64
C GLY A 681 13.29 -13.30 10.13
N ALA A 682 12.37 -12.40 9.78
CA ALA A 682 12.19 -11.87 8.43
C ALA A 682 11.37 -10.57 8.46
N CYS A 683 11.87 -9.50 7.83
CA CYS A 683 11.14 -8.31 7.35
C CYS A 683 10.39 -7.42 8.38
N VAL A 684 10.73 -6.13 8.40
CA VAL A 684 10.08 -5.01 9.12
C VAL A 684 8.57 -5.18 9.36
N ALA A 685 7.80 -5.30 8.28
CA ALA A 685 6.35 -5.38 8.34
C ALA A 685 5.83 -6.62 9.10
N ARG A 686 6.53 -7.75 9.03
CA ARG A 686 6.14 -8.96 9.77
C ARG A 686 6.32 -8.74 11.27
N THR A 687 7.49 -8.27 11.68
CA THR A 687 7.82 -7.99 13.09
C THR A 687 6.74 -7.14 13.77
N LEU A 688 6.36 -6.02 13.15
CA LEU A 688 5.37 -5.10 13.69
C LEU A 688 3.92 -5.62 13.54
N THR A 689 3.62 -6.38 12.48
CA THR A 689 2.34 -7.10 12.35
C THR A 689 2.18 -8.20 13.41
N ASP A 690 3.24 -8.92 13.75
CA ASP A 690 3.23 -9.98 14.78
C ASP A 690 3.01 -9.36 16.18
N LEU A 691 3.52 -8.15 16.43
CA LEU A 691 3.28 -7.37 17.64
C LEU A 691 1.80 -6.90 17.76
N VAL A 692 1.23 -6.39 16.68
CA VAL A 692 -0.21 -6.07 16.58
C VAL A 692 -1.07 -7.34 16.70
N THR A 693 -0.60 -8.46 16.15
CA THR A 693 -1.27 -9.76 16.27
C THR A 693 -1.30 -10.24 17.71
N ALA A 694 -0.22 -10.08 18.48
CA ALA A 694 -0.18 -10.48 19.88
C ALA A 694 -1.23 -9.73 20.73
N SER A 695 -1.44 -8.44 20.50
CA SER A 695 -2.46 -7.66 21.21
C SER A 695 -3.89 -8.00 20.74
N LEU A 696 -4.12 -8.13 19.44
CA LEU A 696 -5.42 -8.50 18.87
C LEU A 696 -5.85 -9.96 19.15
N VAL A 697 -4.92 -10.87 19.44
CA VAL A 697 -5.25 -12.25 19.86
C VAL A 697 -5.51 -12.31 21.38
N ALA A 698 -4.81 -11.51 22.18
CA ALA A 698 -4.99 -11.46 23.64
C ALA A 698 -6.35 -10.87 24.08
N SER A 699 -7.02 -10.10 23.22
CA SER A 699 -8.31 -9.48 23.51
C SER A 699 -9.53 -10.38 23.25
N ILE A 700 -9.37 -11.52 22.55
CA ILE A 700 -10.47 -12.44 22.22
C ILE A 700 -10.85 -13.29 23.44
N PRO A 701 -12.09 -13.22 23.97
CA PRO A 701 -12.52 -14.11 25.04
C PRO A 701 -12.61 -15.55 24.52
N ALA A 702 -11.92 -16.48 25.20
CA ALA A 702 -11.96 -17.89 24.86
C ALA A 702 -13.40 -18.43 24.93
N ARG A 703 -13.95 -18.79 23.77
CA ARG A 703 -15.26 -19.46 23.66
C ARG A 703 -15.09 -20.95 23.97
N ASN A 704 -15.60 -21.37 25.12
CA ASN A 704 -16.03 -22.75 25.37
C ASN A 704 -17.40 -22.99 24.72
#